data_AF-A0A662MMC3-F1
#
_entry.id   AF-A0A662MMC3-F1
#
_cell.length_a   1.000
_cell.length_b   1.000
_cell.length_c   1.000
_cell.angle_alpha   90.00
_cell.angle_beta   90.00
_cell.angle_gamma   90.00
#
_symmetry.space_group_name_H-M   'P 1'
#
loop_
_entity.id
_entity.type
_entity.pdbx_description
1 polymer ?
#
loop_
_entity_poly.entity_id
_entity_poly.type
_entity_poly.pdbx_seq_one_letter_code
_entity_poly.pdbx_strand_id
1 'polypeptide(L)'
;VLIWLKKSIEEVLAKGGEGGERWQPLLEKIRRRFYLTEEAAQQMFHYILSLYNHNAIPTAGRVIYERVGGPHRGSFAIYHPSTLPAMRALSHILRFVYRRNFGYLARTSASDDGVLLTLPGGLPSPLEIMAKEEYVVEVLKEGLREEEAYSIRLRDVLFRSQFLLKSYRGRNVGPRKIMRDFQNLKALIDSGALKEVGRALKEEAEKEVLSRTYDLQSARSFIEGVREELLEIAEAVPPSPLLKEVFSFVTEETAVEEITPRVKRRGPDTAEGGVDADIVKGLLESFLKSVKSGDPPAPINLPLSLLKGSAGLQRDVEMLVRELKYAGKMPQALPLEDSLLILPPGLEDIWMQAFRGAEVKPDMAKEMGFVLATPGKRGRVEITEVREALRRAILWYSSRLSLLKDSVLGTLLPIDIKELSDAVSELEESGELYIMELPGGERAYVLPPERGRAFRGAISLKELNRYRFCRAERGIETLNDYVERFWGFHSPYEVFCRLPGMTPPRLVELLKAEEFLPIVWGSLTVYTHRGKLGKVIALRGPPSLGPLHRRALRILQMRRISNHWELGRHLKLLSKRAEDILMFLQEAGLVTRPDAFYRELTAKRGQLKPTLLFTNTGGRVLEEDDQEDVAREALLEILGNLGPLGEKEISSLLGMDSGRVRVLLHSLIRGNKVEVAMVEGGGVFPVYGPPGWREEFERFKPRQECRAYVGTDPLLRTYHTSHPRGYGEFSISVVKGGEVVGHLNVDVMADGIHIKSLDIYDLSLTEEVMEALQTPLRYLEMNFHFIVTLQKALGLEGDEIYPPLKRYLKSIGFKLYGKTWARGPVAGEISEEILRLEVPSILRRQRLLKPYHVRSPLELLLIWGNIRDDWEVLSRLGSVYFEAAHPPSAIAALETAGNRLIQAARLMVDKPQEALSIITSPPPEVKYTGRPRIFYTLKELAREHGLLKGYFFPGYQAWGTIHHALLYRSVFGEEPDEEGLAILGLFRKGKTLSLQEVKARSTLPSQRVKDVLEELMREGLLYRDSYGHFLRLPEESIPREGAIRALLLNELLHITPFRMERLKGYLGPSVNSYAIRDSLKLYSQLGVLRPYVGERGILWVGENDETPPSNGQIVIISPRDRLFGYFRSDVKALFGDDYLYPVFRDEELVAAVKMKKKGSEITDVKVLGSGRVSLGEVMARMRDYMFRV
;
A
#
# COMPACT_ATOMS: atom_id res chain seq x y z
N VAL A 1 37.52 -10.00 -23.61
CA VAL A 1 38.04 -10.07 -22.22
C VAL A 1 37.44 -11.24 -21.46
N LEU A 2 36.11 -11.29 -21.30
CA LEU A 2 35.39 -12.35 -20.58
C LEU A 2 35.74 -13.78 -21.03
N ILE A 3 35.88 -14.02 -22.34
CA ILE A 3 36.27 -15.33 -22.90
C ILE A 3 37.65 -15.80 -22.38
N TRP A 4 38.63 -14.89 -22.34
CA TRP A 4 39.98 -15.21 -21.88
C TRP A 4 40.03 -15.49 -20.38
N LEU A 5 39.21 -14.77 -19.61
CA LEU A 5 39.10 -14.94 -18.16
C LEU A 5 38.38 -16.23 -17.78
N LYS A 6 37.28 -16.57 -18.47
CA LYS A 6 36.57 -17.85 -18.30
C LYS A 6 37.55 -19.03 -18.48
N LYS A 7 38.27 -19.07 -19.61
CA LYS A 7 39.30 -20.11 -19.87
C LYS A 7 40.39 -20.13 -18.79
N SER A 8 40.84 -18.97 -18.35
CA SER A 8 41.90 -18.89 -17.34
C SER A 8 41.42 -19.33 -15.94
N ILE A 9 40.13 -19.14 -15.60
CA ILE A 9 39.52 -19.68 -14.38
C ILE A 9 39.40 -21.20 -14.46
N GLU A 10 38.92 -21.73 -15.59
CA GLU A 10 38.83 -23.17 -15.86
C GLU A 10 40.20 -23.87 -15.77
N GLU A 11 41.25 -23.26 -16.35
CA GLU A 11 42.64 -23.73 -16.26
C GLU A 11 43.17 -23.81 -14.81
N VAL A 12 42.77 -22.88 -13.94
CA VAL A 12 43.17 -22.88 -12.53
C VAL A 12 42.38 -23.92 -11.74
N LEU A 13 41.08 -24.04 -11.99
CA LEU A 13 40.22 -25.06 -11.35
C LEU A 13 40.66 -26.49 -11.72
N ALA A 14 41.07 -26.72 -12.96
CA ALA A 14 41.53 -28.02 -13.45
C ALA A 14 42.85 -28.49 -12.81
N LYS A 15 43.66 -27.57 -12.24
CA LYS A 15 44.95 -27.90 -11.61
C LYS A 15 44.85 -28.38 -10.16
N GLY A 16 43.67 -28.24 -9.52
CA GLY A 16 43.43 -28.64 -8.13
C GLY A 16 44.11 -27.75 -7.07
N GLY A 17 43.46 -27.56 -5.91
CA GLY A 17 44.00 -26.80 -4.76
C GLY A 17 42.93 -26.08 -3.91
N GLU A 18 43.13 -26.06 -2.60
CA GLU A 18 42.28 -25.36 -1.61
C GLU A 18 42.92 -24.06 -1.11
N GLY A 19 42.09 -23.02 -0.90
CA GLY A 19 42.53 -21.74 -0.32
C GLY A 19 42.70 -20.58 -1.33
N GLY A 20 42.87 -19.36 -0.80
CA GLY A 20 42.96 -18.11 -1.58
C GLY A 20 44.23 -17.95 -2.43
N GLU A 21 45.31 -18.65 -2.07
CA GLU A 21 46.61 -18.57 -2.77
C GLU A 21 46.57 -19.14 -4.19
N ARG A 22 45.64 -20.06 -4.49
CA ARG A 22 45.49 -20.68 -5.83
C ARG A 22 45.20 -19.67 -6.94
N TRP A 23 44.64 -18.51 -6.59
CA TRP A 23 44.20 -17.48 -7.55
C TRP A 23 45.27 -16.42 -7.81
N GLN A 24 46.34 -16.37 -7.01
CA GLN A 24 47.42 -15.37 -7.12
C GLN A 24 48.09 -15.33 -8.51
N PRO A 25 48.42 -16.47 -9.15
CA PRO A 25 49.00 -16.46 -10.49
C PRO A 25 48.05 -15.88 -11.55
N LEU A 26 46.74 -16.09 -11.39
CA LEU A 26 45.72 -15.55 -12.29
C LEU A 26 45.54 -14.05 -12.08
N LEU A 27 45.50 -13.58 -10.83
CA LEU A 27 45.43 -12.16 -10.49
C LEU A 27 46.60 -11.37 -11.10
N GLU A 28 47.82 -11.89 -11.00
CA GLU A 28 49.00 -11.26 -11.61
C GLU A 28 48.94 -11.27 -13.15
N LYS A 29 48.39 -12.33 -13.75
CA LYS A 29 48.14 -12.43 -15.21
C LYS A 29 47.12 -11.38 -15.66
N ILE A 30 46.06 -11.14 -14.89
CA ILE A 30 45.03 -10.11 -15.15
C ILE A 30 45.65 -8.72 -15.05
N ARG A 31 46.38 -8.46 -13.95
CA ARG A 31 47.04 -7.17 -13.67
C ARG A 31 47.98 -6.76 -14.80
N ARG A 32 48.84 -7.68 -15.25
CA ARG A 32 49.80 -7.43 -16.34
C ARG A 32 49.14 -7.29 -17.71
N ARG A 33 48.11 -8.09 -18.00
CA ARG A 33 47.46 -8.11 -19.32
C ARG A 33 46.62 -6.85 -19.59
N PHE A 34 45.98 -6.31 -18.55
CA PHE A 34 45.07 -5.17 -18.67
C PHE A 34 45.62 -3.87 -18.06
N TYR A 35 46.89 -3.88 -17.60
CA TYR A 35 47.56 -2.73 -16.99
C TYR A 35 46.77 -2.12 -15.82
N LEU A 36 46.26 -2.98 -14.93
CA LEU A 36 45.41 -2.60 -13.79
C LEU A 36 46.22 -2.42 -12.51
N THR A 37 45.69 -1.67 -11.54
CA THR A 37 46.19 -1.73 -10.16
C THR A 37 45.84 -3.09 -9.53
N GLU A 38 46.50 -3.43 -8.42
CA GLU A 38 46.23 -4.69 -7.72
C GLU A 38 44.77 -4.76 -7.25
N GLU A 39 44.24 -3.67 -6.72
CA GLU A 39 42.87 -3.57 -6.23
C GLU A 39 41.86 -3.70 -7.39
N ALA A 40 42.13 -3.06 -8.53
CA ALA A 40 41.28 -3.14 -9.71
C ALA A 40 41.28 -4.55 -10.33
N ALA A 41 42.44 -5.22 -10.34
CA ALA A 41 42.57 -6.60 -10.78
C ALA A 41 41.82 -7.56 -9.84
N GLN A 42 41.89 -7.36 -8.52
CA GLN A 42 41.14 -8.13 -7.53
C GLN A 42 39.62 -7.94 -7.68
N GLN A 43 39.14 -6.70 -7.81
CA GLN A 43 37.71 -6.43 -8.01
C GLN A 43 37.19 -7.06 -9.31
N MET A 44 37.92 -6.89 -10.42
CA MET A 44 37.58 -7.52 -11.69
C MET A 44 37.55 -9.05 -11.58
N PHE A 45 38.52 -9.65 -10.89
CA PHE A 45 38.55 -11.09 -10.66
C PHE A 45 37.36 -11.56 -9.80
N HIS A 46 37.08 -10.91 -8.68
CA HIS A 46 35.97 -11.29 -7.79
C HIS A 46 34.62 -11.19 -8.49
N TYR A 47 34.40 -10.13 -9.25
CA TYR A 47 33.19 -9.94 -10.03
C TYR A 47 33.01 -11.06 -11.08
N ILE A 48 34.06 -11.36 -11.84
CA ILE A 48 34.00 -12.35 -12.91
C ILE A 48 33.93 -13.78 -12.37
N LEU A 49 34.57 -14.06 -11.23
CA LEU A 49 34.41 -15.32 -10.52
C LEU A 49 32.96 -15.48 -10.02
N SER A 50 32.33 -14.40 -9.57
CA SER A 50 30.91 -14.40 -9.21
C SER A 50 30.01 -14.69 -10.42
N LEU A 51 30.26 -14.07 -11.57
CA LEU A 51 29.55 -14.37 -12.82
C LEU A 51 29.74 -15.82 -13.25
N TYR A 52 30.97 -16.33 -13.17
CA TYR A 52 31.30 -17.73 -13.49
C TYR A 52 30.50 -18.71 -12.63
N ASN A 53 30.44 -18.48 -11.32
CA ASN A 53 29.72 -19.32 -10.36
C ASN A 53 28.20 -19.35 -10.59
N HIS A 54 27.63 -18.29 -11.19
CA HIS A 54 26.19 -18.23 -11.53
C HIS A 54 25.91 -18.64 -12.99
N ASN A 55 26.90 -19.18 -13.71
CA ASN A 55 26.83 -19.47 -15.15
C ASN A 55 26.50 -18.24 -16.04
N ALA A 56 26.71 -17.03 -15.52
CA ALA A 56 26.21 -15.77 -16.07
C ALA A 56 27.29 -14.96 -16.81
N ILE A 57 28.15 -15.60 -17.61
CA ILE A 57 29.15 -14.89 -18.43
C ILE A 57 28.65 -14.76 -19.88
N PRO A 58 28.15 -13.57 -20.31
CA PRO A 58 27.70 -13.35 -21.68
C PRO A 58 28.89 -13.13 -22.63
N THR A 59 28.76 -13.59 -23.87
CA THR A 59 29.76 -13.37 -24.93
C THR A 59 29.07 -13.11 -26.26
N ALA A 60 29.82 -12.70 -27.29
CA ALA A 60 29.23 -12.46 -28.61
C ALA A 60 28.48 -13.70 -29.17
N GLY A 61 28.97 -14.91 -28.86
CA GLY A 61 28.32 -16.19 -29.24
C GLY A 61 27.52 -16.86 -28.12
N ARG A 62 27.32 -16.19 -26.97
CA ARG A 62 26.66 -16.77 -25.80
C ARG A 62 25.68 -15.81 -25.16
N VAL A 63 24.40 -16.14 -25.22
CA VAL A 63 23.29 -15.40 -24.60
C VAL A 63 23.05 -15.94 -23.21
N ILE A 64 23.03 -15.07 -22.21
CA ILE A 64 22.63 -15.47 -20.86
C ILE A 64 21.15 -15.17 -20.68
N TYR A 65 20.41 -16.19 -20.26
CA TYR A 65 19.01 -16.10 -19.95
C TYR A 65 18.81 -16.32 -18.45
N GLU A 66 18.12 -15.40 -17.79
CA GLU A 66 17.85 -15.47 -16.36
C GLU A 66 16.37 -15.25 -16.10
N ARG A 67 15.71 -16.25 -15.50
CA ARG A 67 14.33 -16.15 -15.06
C ARG A 67 14.29 -15.69 -13.60
N VAL A 68 13.57 -14.60 -13.35
CA VAL A 68 13.39 -13.97 -12.05
C VAL A 68 11.89 -14.00 -11.73
N GLY A 69 11.50 -14.65 -10.64
CA GLY A 69 10.11 -14.68 -10.15
C GLY A 69 9.37 -16.03 -10.22
N GLY A 70 8.24 -16.11 -9.52
CA GLY A 70 7.44 -17.31 -9.27
C GLY A 70 6.43 -17.69 -10.37
N PRO A 71 5.61 -18.74 -10.15
CA PRO A 71 4.81 -19.40 -11.20
C PRO A 71 3.72 -18.53 -11.86
N HIS A 72 3.26 -17.44 -11.23
CA HIS A 72 2.16 -16.60 -11.74
C HIS A 72 2.62 -15.34 -12.51
N ARG A 73 3.89 -14.95 -12.42
CA ARG A 73 4.46 -13.81 -13.17
C ARG A 73 5.98 -14.01 -13.28
N GLY A 74 6.49 -14.12 -14.49
CA GLY A 74 7.91 -14.32 -14.78
C GLY A 74 8.54 -13.05 -15.34
N SER A 75 9.59 -12.56 -14.69
CA SER A 75 10.53 -11.61 -15.27
C SER A 75 11.66 -12.39 -15.96
N PHE A 76 11.97 -12.03 -17.19
CA PHE A 76 12.95 -12.70 -18.04
C PHE A 76 14.00 -11.69 -18.45
N ALA A 77 15.22 -11.88 -17.95
CA ALA A 77 16.37 -11.08 -18.35
C ALA A 77 17.19 -11.83 -19.40
N ILE A 78 17.47 -11.15 -20.51
CA ILE A 78 18.30 -11.63 -21.61
C ILE A 78 19.52 -10.73 -21.67
N TYR A 79 20.71 -11.28 -21.46
CA TYR A 79 21.96 -10.54 -21.51
C TYR A 79 22.78 -10.96 -22.72
N HIS A 80 23.22 -9.97 -23.49
CA HIS A 80 24.10 -10.15 -24.62
C HIS A 80 24.90 -8.85 -24.85
N PRO A 81 26.22 -8.92 -25.10
CA PRO A 81 27.06 -7.74 -25.25
C PRO A 81 26.87 -7.12 -26.64
N SER A 82 25.69 -6.53 -26.86
CA SER A 82 25.31 -5.85 -28.09
C SER A 82 25.30 -4.33 -27.88
N THR A 83 24.55 -3.60 -28.69
CA THR A 83 24.37 -2.15 -28.55
C THR A 83 22.97 -1.82 -28.05
N LEU A 84 22.82 -0.69 -27.35
CA LEU A 84 21.52 -0.21 -26.89
C LEU A 84 20.47 -0.07 -28.01
N PRO A 85 20.79 0.44 -29.22
CA PRO A 85 19.85 0.45 -30.33
C PRO A 85 19.36 -0.94 -30.74
N ALA A 86 20.22 -1.96 -30.68
CA ALA A 86 19.87 -3.34 -30.99
C ALA A 86 19.01 -3.96 -29.86
N MET A 87 19.37 -3.74 -28.60
CA MET A 87 18.60 -4.22 -27.44
C MET A 87 17.24 -3.52 -27.32
N ARG A 88 17.14 -2.23 -27.66
CA ARG A 88 15.86 -1.51 -27.76
C ARG A 88 15.01 -2.03 -28.91
N ALA A 89 15.61 -2.27 -30.07
CA ALA A 89 14.91 -2.88 -31.20
C ALA A 89 14.34 -4.25 -30.80
N LEU A 90 15.16 -5.12 -30.19
CA LEU A 90 14.78 -6.44 -29.68
C LEU A 90 13.65 -6.34 -28.63
N SER A 91 13.77 -5.42 -27.68
CA SER A 91 12.74 -5.19 -26.66
C SER A 91 11.39 -4.82 -27.28
N HIS A 92 11.37 -3.94 -28.28
CA HIS A 92 10.12 -3.52 -28.93
C HIS A 92 9.55 -4.60 -29.82
N ILE A 93 10.42 -5.29 -30.56
CA ILE A 93 10.10 -6.50 -31.30
C ILE A 93 9.35 -7.48 -30.41
N LEU A 94 9.93 -7.86 -29.28
CA LEU A 94 9.32 -8.84 -28.38
C LEU A 94 8.01 -8.30 -27.83
N ARG A 95 7.97 -7.04 -27.37
CA ARG A 95 6.74 -6.41 -26.88
C ARG A 95 5.61 -6.41 -27.91
N PHE A 96 5.93 -6.12 -29.16
CA PHE A 96 4.97 -6.12 -30.25
C PHE A 96 4.50 -7.53 -30.59
N VAL A 97 5.41 -8.50 -30.67
CA VAL A 97 5.04 -9.91 -30.88
C VAL A 97 4.16 -10.42 -29.75
N TYR A 98 4.47 -10.10 -28.49
CA TYR A 98 3.62 -10.49 -27.37
C TYR A 98 2.23 -9.87 -27.44
N ARG A 99 2.14 -8.62 -27.87
CA ARG A 99 0.87 -7.93 -28.06
C ARG A 99 0.07 -8.50 -29.24
N ARG A 100 0.73 -8.74 -30.37
CA ARG A 100 0.12 -9.26 -31.60
C ARG A 100 -0.35 -10.70 -31.41
N ASN A 101 0.48 -11.55 -30.83
CA ASN A 101 0.23 -12.99 -30.74
C ASN A 101 -0.59 -13.36 -29.49
N PHE A 102 -0.49 -12.59 -28.39
CA PHE A 102 -1.14 -12.94 -27.12
C PHE A 102 -1.96 -11.81 -26.50
N GLY A 103 -2.12 -10.66 -27.17
CA GLY A 103 -2.88 -9.52 -26.64
C GLY A 103 -2.26 -8.86 -25.41
N TYR A 104 -1.04 -9.25 -25.02
CA TYR A 104 -0.38 -8.73 -23.82
C TYR A 104 0.73 -7.75 -24.18
N LEU A 105 0.59 -6.51 -23.68
CA LEU A 105 1.63 -5.51 -23.81
C LEU A 105 2.74 -5.77 -22.77
N ALA A 106 3.77 -6.51 -23.17
CA ALA A 106 4.90 -6.82 -22.31
C ALA A 106 5.51 -5.54 -21.71
N ARG A 107 5.78 -5.57 -20.39
CA ARG A 107 6.60 -4.54 -19.76
C ARG A 107 8.04 -4.86 -20.05
N THR A 108 8.75 -3.93 -20.66
CA THR A 108 10.13 -4.14 -21.04
C THR A 108 11.03 -3.03 -20.55
N SER A 109 12.30 -3.36 -20.32
CA SER A 109 13.37 -2.42 -20.04
C SER A 109 14.60 -2.87 -20.81
N ALA A 110 15.24 -1.96 -21.54
CA ALA A 110 16.42 -2.26 -22.34
C ALA A 110 17.60 -1.39 -21.88
N SER A 111 18.76 -2.01 -21.78
CA SER A 111 20.05 -1.37 -21.55
C SER A 111 21.02 -1.78 -22.65
N ASP A 112 22.25 -1.26 -22.58
CA ASP A 112 23.32 -1.60 -23.50
C ASP A 112 23.67 -3.10 -23.43
N ASP A 113 23.50 -3.73 -22.25
CA ASP A 113 23.96 -5.08 -21.95
C ASP A 113 22.82 -6.13 -21.82
N GLY A 114 21.56 -5.73 -22.04
CA GLY A 114 20.45 -6.68 -22.02
C GLY A 114 19.05 -6.10 -22.02
N VAL A 115 18.07 -7.00 -22.12
CA VAL A 115 16.63 -6.69 -22.09
C VAL A 115 15.95 -7.48 -20.97
N LEU A 116 15.16 -6.78 -20.15
CA LEU A 116 14.29 -7.35 -19.15
C LEU A 116 12.85 -7.31 -19.64
N LEU A 117 12.15 -8.43 -19.62
CA LEU A 117 10.74 -8.56 -19.98
C LEU A 117 9.94 -9.15 -18.82
N THR A 118 8.86 -8.49 -18.40
CA THR A 118 7.96 -9.03 -17.38
C THR A 118 6.65 -9.49 -18.00
N LEU A 119 6.41 -10.79 -17.93
CA LEU A 119 5.25 -11.48 -18.49
C LEU A 119 4.40 -12.11 -17.37
N PRO A 120 3.06 -12.22 -17.54
CA PRO A 120 2.23 -13.06 -16.70
C PRO A 120 2.59 -14.55 -16.89
N GLY A 121 2.33 -15.37 -15.88
CA GLY A 121 2.53 -16.82 -15.96
C GLY A 121 1.65 -17.43 -17.07
N GLY A 122 2.20 -18.42 -17.78
CA GLY A 122 1.50 -19.15 -18.85
C GLY A 122 1.77 -18.64 -20.27
N LEU A 123 2.47 -17.51 -20.45
CA LEU A 123 2.95 -17.09 -21.77
C LEU A 123 4.28 -17.79 -22.12
N PRO A 124 4.53 -18.09 -23.42
CA PRO A 124 5.82 -18.60 -23.89
C PRO A 124 6.97 -17.69 -23.46
N SER A 125 8.14 -18.26 -23.22
CA SER A 125 9.31 -17.45 -22.88
C SER A 125 9.80 -16.62 -24.08
N PRO A 126 10.50 -15.48 -23.87
CA PRO A 126 11.06 -14.70 -24.97
C PRO A 126 11.96 -15.50 -25.91
N LEU A 127 12.69 -16.50 -25.38
CA LEU A 127 13.52 -17.39 -26.19
C LEU A 127 12.67 -18.25 -27.12
N GLU A 128 11.56 -18.82 -26.63
CA GLU A 128 10.63 -19.60 -27.46
C GLU A 128 9.97 -18.77 -28.57
N ILE A 129 9.67 -17.50 -28.29
CA ILE A 129 9.16 -16.57 -29.30
C ILE A 129 10.21 -16.31 -30.39
N MET A 130 11.45 -16.02 -30.00
CA MET A 130 12.53 -15.78 -30.96
C MET A 130 12.87 -17.02 -31.78
N ALA A 131 12.75 -18.21 -31.20
CA ALA A 131 13.00 -19.47 -31.89
C ALA A 131 11.91 -19.84 -32.92
N LYS A 132 10.68 -19.32 -32.78
CA LYS A 132 9.54 -19.70 -33.64
C LYS A 132 9.15 -18.66 -34.68
N GLU A 133 9.47 -17.39 -34.47
CA GLU A 133 8.92 -16.30 -35.28
C GLU A 133 9.88 -15.89 -36.43
N GLU A 134 9.41 -15.96 -37.68
CA GLU A 134 10.23 -15.74 -38.87
C GLU A 134 10.27 -14.28 -39.36
N TYR A 135 9.21 -13.51 -39.10
CA TYR A 135 8.98 -12.18 -39.71
C TYR A 135 9.04 -11.03 -38.70
N VAL A 136 9.67 -11.26 -37.56
CA VAL A 136 9.62 -10.39 -36.38
C VAL A 136 9.97 -8.92 -36.68
N VAL A 137 10.92 -8.67 -37.58
CA VAL A 137 11.45 -7.32 -37.89
C VAL A 137 10.55 -6.60 -38.89
N GLU A 138 9.98 -7.32 -39.84
CA GLU A 138 9.03 -6.83 -40.82
C GLU A 138 7.71 -6.45 -40.13
N VAL A 139 7.30 -7.25 -39.16
CA VAL A 139 6.13 -7.09 -38.30
C VAL A 139 6.26 -5.85 -37.38
N LEU A 140 7.48 -5.49 -36.94
CA LEU A 140 7.74 -4.23 -36.20
C LEU A 140 7.39 -2.97 -37.02
N LYS A 141 7.58 -2.99 -38.34
CA LYS A 141 7.30 -1.82 -39.19
C LYS A 141 5.80 -1.47 -39.21
N GLU A 142 4.93 -2.46 -39.05
CA GLU A 142 3.48 -2.29 -39.02
C GLU A 142 2.99 -1.62 -37.73
N GLY A 143 3.65 -1.92 -36.60
CA GLY A 143 3.29 -1.41 -35.26
C GLY A 143 4.02 -0.14 -34.82
N LEU A 144 5.01 0.35 -35.58
CA LEU A 144 5.93 1.41 -35.16
C LEU A 144 5.23 2.71 -34.75
N ARG A 145 4.09 3.03 -35.37
CA ARG A 145 3.36 4.29 -35.15
C ARG A 145 2.72 4.42 -33.77
N GLU A 146 2.54 3.31 -33.09
CA GLU A 146 1.96 3.24 -31.76
C GLU A 146 3.03 3.34 -30.65
N GLU A 147 4.31 3.35 -31.04
CA GLU A 147 5.42 3.41 -30.09
C GLU A 147 5.71 4.83 -29.61
N GLU A 148 6.21 4.92 -28.38
CA GLU A 148 6.63 6.18 -27.78
C GLU A 148 7.80 6.81 -28.56
N ALA A 149 8.75 5.98 -29.02
CA ALA A 149 9.89 6.41 -29.83
C ALA A 149 9.44 7.12 -31.12
N TYR A 150 8.36 6.63 -31.76
CA TYR A 150 7.77 7.28 -32.91
C TYR A 150 7.14 8.63 -32.55
N SER A 151 6.39 8.70 -31.45
CA SER A 151 5.78 9.97 -31.01
C SER A 151 6.83 11.04 -30.66
N ILE A 152 7.96 10.64 -30.06
CA ILE A 152 9.09 11.53 -29.79
C ILE A 152 9.69 12.03 -31.12
N ARG A 153 9.97 11.13 -32.07
CA ARG A 153 10.55 11.52 -33.37
C ARG A 153 9.60 12.34 -34.23
N LEU A 154 8.31 12.04 -34.23
CA LEU A 154 7.30 12.84 -34.91
C LEU A 154 7.27 14.26 -34.34
N ARG A 155 7.41 14.43 -33.02
CA ARG A 155 7.52 15.76 -32.40
C ARG A 155 8.76 16.52 -32.87
N ASP A 156 9.90 15.85 -32.97
CA ASP A 156 11.15 16.46 -33.46
C ASP A 156 11.04 16.84 -34.95
N VAL A 157 10.44 15.99 -35.78
CA VAL A 157 10.11 16.29 -37.17
C VAL A 157 9.22 17.53 -37.24
N LEU A 158 8.16 17.61 -36.43
CA LEU A 158 7.24 18.75 -36.39
C LEU A 158 7.89 20.06 -35.94
N PHE A 159 8.85 20.00 -35.01
CA PHE A 159 9.63 21.18 -34.63
C PHE A 159 10.56 21.65 -35.76
N ARG A 160 11.23 20.72 -36.44
CA ARG A 160 12.16 21.05 -37.54
C ARG A 160 11.43 21.54 -38.79
N SER A 161 10.23 21.02 -39.04
CA SER A 161 9.36 21.48 -40.13
C SER A 161 8.52 22.71 -39.77
N GLN A 162 8.72 23.28 -38.57
CA GLN A 162 8.03 24.48 -38.06
C GLN A 162 6.51 24.37 -37.91
N PHE A 163 5.96 23.16 -37.95
CA PHE A 163 4.55 22.91 -37.60
C PHE A 163 4.32 23.06 -36.09
N LEU A 164 5.34 22.77 -35.28
CA LEU A 164 5.34 23.00 -33.84
C LEU A 164 6.36 24.09 -33.50
N LEU A 165 5.95 25.09 -32.71
CA LEU A 165 6.77 26.28 -32.43
C LEU A 165 7.24 26.33 -30.99
N LYS A 166 8.54 26.57 -30.78
CA LYS A 166 9.14 26.82 -29.45
C LYS A 166 8.96 28.27 -29.00
N SER A 167 8.87 29.19 -29.95
CA SER A 167 8.59 30.60 -29.73
C SER A 167 7.69 31.14 -30.85
N TYR A 168 6.86 32.13 -30.52
CA TYR A 168 6.00 32.82 -31.47
C TYR A 168 6.12 34.33 -31.25
N ARG A 169 6.49 35.07 -32.31
CA ARG A 169 6.74 36.53 -32.29
C ARG A 169 7.67 36.96 -31.14
N GLY A 170 8.75 36.23 -30.93
CA GLY A 170 9.75 36.54 -29.89
C GLY A 170 9.35 36.15 -28.46
N ARG A 171 8.19 35.53 -28.24
CA ARG A 171 7.74 35.03 -26.93
C ARG A 171 7.82 33.50 -26.88
N ASN A 172 8.30 32.95 -25.77
CA ASN A 172 8.37 31.49 -25.58
C ASN A 172 6.97 30.89 -25.41
N VAL A 173 6.73 29.78 -26.08
CA VAL A 173 5.48 29.01 -25.94
C VAL A 173 5.63 28.08 -24.74
N GLY A 174 4.67 28.16 -23.80
CA GLY A 174 4.71 27.34 -22.58
C GLY A 174 4.63 25.83 -22.87
N PRO A 175 5.28 24.96 -22.08
CA PRO A 175 5.31 23.51 -22.30
C PRO A 175 3.93 22.84 -22.40
N ARG A 176 2.96 23.31 -21.61
CA ARG A 176 1.57 22.82 -21.68
C ARG A 176 0.92 23.09 -23.03
N LYS A 177 1.20 24.26 -23.61
CA LYS A 177 0.68 24.64 -24.93
C LYS A 177 1.38 23.85 -26.03
N ILE A 178 2.70 23.67 -25.96
CA ILE A 178 3.45 22.81 -26.88
C ILE A 178 2.91 21.38 -26.88
N MET A 179 2.63 20.81 -25.70
CA MET A 179 2.09 19.45 -25.59
C MET A 179 0.69 19.35 -26.20
N ARG A 180 -0.18 20.33 -25.93
CA ARG A 180 -1.52 20.40 -26.51
C ARG A 180 -1.47 20.56 -28.04
N ASP A 181 -0.61 21.43 -28.54
CA ASP A 181 -0.44 21.68 -29.98
C ASP A 181 0.13 20.43 -30.68
N PHE A 182 1.07 19.71 -30.04
CA PHE A 182 1.58 18.43 -30.53
C PHE A 182 0.49 17.36 -30.61
N GLN A 183 -0.34 17.20 -29.57
CA GLN A 183 -1.45 16.23 -29.56
C GLN A 183 -2.46 16.54 -30.67
N ASN A 184 -2.83 17.80 -30.84
CA ASN A 184 -3.75 18.23 -31.90
C ASN A 184 -3.17 17.96 -33.29
N LEU A 185 -1.91 18.33 -33.54
CA LEU A 185 -1.25 18.07 -34.82
C LEU A 185 -1.12 16.57 -35.10
N LYS A 186 -0.72 15.77 -34.09
CA LYS A 186 -0.64 14.31 -34.23
C LYS A 186 -2.00 13.73 -34.61
N ALA A 187 -3.09 14.14 -33.97
CA ALA A 187 -4.45 13.69 -34.32
C ALA A 187 -4.85 14.09 -35.76
N LEU A 188 -4.47 15.28 -36.23
CA LEU A 188 -4.71 15.72 -37.62
C LEU A 188 -3.87 14.93 -38.64
N ILE A 189 -2.65 14.56 -38.28
CA ILE A 189 -1.76 13.71 -39.09
C ILE A 189 -2.31 12.28 -39.12
N ASP A 190 -2.78 11.76 -37.99
CA ASP A 190 -3.29 10.40 -37.83
C ASP A 190 -4.63 10.19 -38.53
N SER A 191 -5.55 11.16 -38.43
CA SER A 191 -6.84 11.16 -39.14
C SER A 191 -6.73 11.30 -40.67
N GLY A 192 -5.54 11.60 -41.20
CA GLY A 192 -5.32 11.84 -42.63
C GLY A 192 -5.81 13.21 -43.11
N ALA A 193 -6.25 14.10 -42.20
CA ALA A 193 -6.74 15.44 -42.53
C ALA A 193 -5.69 16.30 -43.25
N LEU A 194 -4.39 16.07 -42.97
CA LEU A 194 -3.27 16.77 -43.60
C LEU A 194 -2.76 16.11 -44.91
N LYS A 195 -3.52 15.18 -45.50
CA LYS A 195 -3.26 14.49 -46.77
C LYS A 195 -1.75 14.21 -47.02
N GLU A 196 -1.16 14.82 -48.03
CA GLU A 196 0.23 14.59 -48.46
C GLU A 196 1.27 15.08 -47.44
N VAL A 197 1.00 16.22 -46.78
CA VAL A 197 1.89 16.78 -45.76
C VAL A 197 1.94 15.87 -44.53
N GLY A 198 0.77 15.40 -44.07
CA GLY A 198 0.68 14.44 -42.98
C GLY A 198 1.43 13.13 -43.31
N ARG A 199 1.29 12.63 -44.54
CA ARG A 199 2.00 11.44 -45.01
C ARG A 199 3.52 11.60 -44.97
N ALA A 200 4.05 12.70 -45.52
CA ALA A 200 5.48 12.98 -45.54
C ALA A 200 6.08 13.10 -44.13
N LEU A 201 5.35 13.73 -43.19
CA LEU A 201 5.79 13.85 -41.79
C LEU A 201 5.83 12.48 -41.08
N LYS A 202 4.88 11.58 -41.39
CA LYS A 202 4.85 10.21 -40.85
C LYS A 202 6.01 9.38 -41.40
N GLU A 203 6.22 9.40 -42.71
CA GLU A 203 7.28 8.65 -43.39
C GLU A 203 8.67 9.07 -42.92
N GLU A 204 8.93 10.37 -42.73
CA GLU A 204 10.22 10.84 -42.21
C GLU A 204 10.45 10.42 -40.76
N ALA A 205 9.41 10.48 -39.90
CA ALA A 205 9.51 10.03 -38.52
C ALA A 205 9.76 8.52 -38.43
N GLU A 206 9.08 7.71 -39.25
CA GLU A 206 9.31 6.26 -39.36
C GLU A 206 10.75 5.97 -39.81
N LYS A 207 11.21 6.65 -40.85
CA LYS A 207 12.57 6.51 -41.36
C LYS A 207 13.62 6.84 -40.30
N GLU A 208 13.45 7.90 -39.52
CA GLU A 208 14.39 8.25 -38.45
C GLU A 208 14.38 7.26 -37.29
N VAL A 209 13.23 6.69 -36.93
CA VAL A 209 13.18 5.65 -35.90
C VAL A 209 13.93 4.39 -36.38
N LEU A 210 13.61 3.91 -37.59
CA LEU A 210 14.17 2.68 -38.15
C LEU A 210 15.66 2.77 -38.50
N SER A 211 16.20 3.96 -38.79
CA SER A 211 17.60 4.14 -39.21
C SER A 211 18.51 4.83 -38.19
N ARG A 212 17.97 5.60 -37.23
CA ARG A 212 18.78 6.37 -36.25
C ARG A 212 18.49 6.00 -34.80
N THR A 213 17.38 5.34 -34.52
CA THR A 213 16.99 4.98 -33.13
C THR A 213 17.12 3.48 -32.88
N TYR A 214 16.83 2.65 -33.87
CA TYR A 214 16.97 1.19 -33.81
C TYR A 214 18.08 0.68 -34.73
N ASP A 215 18.74 -0.39 -34.30
CA ASP A 215 19.59 -1.23 -35.15
C ASP A 215 18.86 -2.54 -35.42
N LEU A 216 18.04 -2.53 -36.48
CA LEU A 216 17.22 -3.67 -36.87
C LEU A 216 18.05 -4.82 -37.42
N GLN A 217 19.21 -4.53 -38.01
CA GLN A 217 20.07 -5.55 -38.59
C GLN A 217 20.69 -6.40 -37.47
N SER A 218 21.24 -5.76 -36.44
CA SER A 218 21.79 -6.49 -35.29
C SER A 218 20.70 -7.23 -34.49
N ALA A 219 19.51 -6.64 -34.33
CA ALA A 219 18.39 -7.33 -33.69
C ALA A 219 17.90 -8.53 -34.51
N ARG A 220 17.88 -8.42 -35.84
CA ARG A 220 17.57 -9.52 -36.75
C ARG A 220 18.58 -10.66 -36.62
N SER A 221 19.87 -10.34 -36.72
CA SER A 221 20.94 -11.34 -36.57
C SER A 221 20.93 -12.01 -35.19
N PHE A 222 20.50 -11.30 -34.15
CA PHE A 222 20.32 -11.89 -32.82
C PHE A 222 19.20 -12.94 -32.79
N ILE A 223 18.03 -12.60 -33.34
CA ILE A 223 16.87 -13.51 -33.39
C ILE A 223 17.15 -14.71 -34.30
N GLU A 224 17.72 -14.47 -35.48
CA GLU A 224 18.18 -15.53 -36.40
C GLU A 224 19.21 -16.43 -35.72
N GLY A 225 20.16 -15.85 -34.96
CA GLY A 225 21.15 -16.62 -34.23
C GLY A 225 20.59 -17.47 -33.09
N VAL A 226 19.52 -17.03 -32.42
CA VAL A 226 18.78 -17.84 -31.44
C VAL A 226 17.99 -18.96 -32.14
N ARG A 227 17.34 -18.65 -33.27
CA ARG A 227 16.50 -19.59 -34.03
C ARG A 227 17.30 -20.70 -34.72
N GLU A 228 18.43 -20.36 -35.32
CA GLU A 228 19.30 -21.30 -36.02
C GLU A 228 20.31 -21.98 -35.08
N GLU A 229 20.16 -21.80 -33.76
CA GLU A 229 21.07 -22.33 -32.73
C GLU A 229 22.54 -21.92 -32.93
N LEU A 230 22.79 -20.79 -33.61
CA LEU A 230 24.12 -20.22 -33.83
C LEU A 230 24.68 -19.52 -32.57
N LEU A 231 23.80 -19.21 -31.61
CA LEU A 231 24.15 -18.63 -30.31
C LEU A 231 23.94 -19.67 -29.20
N GLU A 232 24.94 -19.86 -28.36
CA GLU A 232 24.82 -20.69 -27.15
C GLU A 232 23.90 -19.99 -26.14
N ILE A 233 22.78 -20.62 -25.79
CA ILE A 233 21.88 -20.14 -24.74
C ILE A 233 22.27 -20.80 -23.42
N ALA A 234 22.61 -20.00 -22.42
CA ALA A 234 22.95 -20.47 -21.08
C ALA A 234 22.01 -19.88 -20.03
N GLU A 235 21.41 -20.74 -19.22
CA GLU A 235 20.58 -20.31 -18.09
C GLU A 235 21.48 -19.94 -16.89
N ALA A 236 21.28 -18.74 -16.35
CA ALA A 236 21.96 -18.27 -15.15
C ALA A 236 21.23 -18.76 -13.89
N VAL A 237 21.99 -18.99 -12.82
CA VAL A 237 21.44 -19.24 -11.48
C VAL A 237 21.00 -17.88 -10.89
N PRO A 238 19.71 -17.64 -10.63
CA PRO A 238 19.24 -16.35 -10.14
C PRO A 238 19.40 -16.20 -8.61
N PRO A 239 19.56 -14.97 -8.08
CA PRO A 239 19.82 -13.74 -8.83
C PRO A 239 21.31 -13.64 -9.22
N SER A 240 21.60 -13.46 -10.50
CA SER A 240 22.96 -13.25 -10.99
C SER A 240 23.43 -11.81 -10.72
N PRO A 241 24.75 -11.55 -10.62
CA PRO A 241 25.27 -10.18 -10.49
C PRO A 241 24.83 -9.24 -11.64
N LEU A 242 24.55 -9.78 -12.83
CA LEU A 242 24.12 -8.99 -13.99
C LEU A 242 22.76 -8.32 -13.76
N LEU A 243 21.83 -8.97 -13.06
CA LEU A 243 20.47 -8.45 -12.86
C LEU A 243 20.47 -7.08 -12.18
N LYS A 244 21.31 -6.93 -11.15
CA LYS A 244 21.44 -5.70 -10.36
C LYS A 244 22.19 -4.58 -11.10
N GLU A 245 23.18 -4.94 -11.90
CA GLU A 245 24.02 -3.97 -12.59
C GLU A 245 23.39 -3.45 -13.88
N VAL A 246 22.81 -4.36 -14.67
CA VAL A 246 22.15 -4.06 -15.94
C VAL A 246 20.79 -3.39 -15.69
N PHE A 247 20.09 -3.79 -14.62
CA PHE A 247 18.78 -3.25 -14.24
C PHE A 247 18.80 -2.74 -12.79
N SER A 248 19.44 -1.58 -12.58
CA SER A 248 19.65 -0.93 -11.26
C SER A 248 18.41 -0.68 -10.38
N PHE A 249 17.21 -0.85 -10.92
CA PHE A 249 15.93 -0.74 -10.20
C PHE A 249 15.44 -2.09 -9.62
N VAL A 250 16.06 -3.20 -10.01
CA VAL A 250 15.79 -4.56 -9.50
C VAL A 250 16.72 -4.80 -8.31
N THR A 251 16.23 -4.53 -7.11
CA THR A 251 16.89 -4.87 -5.85
C THR A 251 16.87 -6.39 -5.60
N GLU A 252 17.82 -6.92 -4.82
CA GLU A 252 17.75 -8.32 -4.32
C GLU A 252 16.43 -8.57 -3.58
N GLU A 253 15.88 -7.56 -2.90
CA GLU A 253 14.55 -7.64 -2.29
C GLU A 253 13.43 -7.84 -3.33
N THR A 254 13.47 -7.21 -4.51
CA THR A 254 12.49 -7.45 -5.59
C THR A 254 12.65 -8.80 -6.28
N ALA A 255 13.88 -9.28 -6.49
CA ALA A 255 14.12 -10.60 -7.07
C ALA A 255 13.69 -11.73 -6.11
N VAL A 256 13.89 -11.54 -4.79
CA VAL A 256 13.46 -12.49 -3.75
C VAL A 256 11.96 -12.34 -3.41
N GLU A 257 11.40 -11.13 -3.48
CA GLU A 257 9.95 -10.89 -3.32
C GLU A 257 9.12 -11.44 -4.49
N GLU A 258 9.68 -11.59 -5.70
CA GLU A 258 8.99 -12.28 -6.81
C GLU A 258 9.08 -13.81 -6.69
N ILE A 259 10.07 -14.37 -5.98
CA ILE A 259 10.23 -15.81 -5.72
C ILE A 259 9.38 -16.27 -4.53
N THR A 260 8.99 -15.37 -3.63
CA THR A 260 8.05 -15.68 -2.55
C THR A 260 6.63 -15.29 -2.95
N PRO A 261 5.63 -16.20 -2.91
CA PRO A 261 4.26 -15.88 -3.25
C PRO A 261 3.65 -15.01 -2.15
N ARG A 262 3.96 -13.71 -2.15
CA ARG A 262 3.25 -12.72 -1.36
C ARG A 262 1.99 -12.35 -2.12
N VAL A 263 0.91 -13.03 -1.75
CA VAL A 263 -0.47 -12.57 -1.95
C VAL A 263 -0.65 -11.25 -1.18
N LYS A 264 -0.13 -10.15 -1.73
CA LYS A 264 -0.69 -8.83 -1.47
C LYS A 264 -1.84 -8.67 -2.44
N ARG A 265 -3.06 -8.87 -1.95
CA ARG A 265 -4.26 -8.27 -2.54
C ARG A 265 -4.03 -6.76 -2.60
N ARG A 266 -3.46 -6.27 -3.70
CA ARG A 266 -3.71 -4.89 -4.14
C ARG A 266 -5.18 -4.86 -4.53
N GLY A 267 -5.94 -3.99 -3.86
CA GLY A 267 -7.28 -3.64 -4.29
C GLY A 267 -7.27 -3.05 -5.70
N PRO A 268 -8.45 -2.90 -6.33
CA PRO A 268 -8.57 -2.60 -7.77
C PRO A 268 -8.13 -1.20 -8.21
N ASP A 269 -7.64 -0.35 -7.32
CA ASP A 269 -7.36 1.05 -7.62
C ASP A 269 -5.85 1.28 -7.75
N THR A 270 -5.32 1.00 -8.95
CA THR A 270 -4.17 1.65 -9.64
C THR A 270 -3.57 0.66 -10.65
N ALA A 271 -4.34 0.33 -11.67
CA ALA A 271 -3.77 -0.12 -12.94
C ALA A 271 -3.94 1.03 -13.93
N GLU A 272 -2.91 1.87 -14.08
CA GLU A 272 -2.72 2.61 -15.32
C GLU A 272 -2.45 1.58 -16.42
N GLY A 273 -3.52 1.27 -17.15
CA GLY A 273 -3.61 0.23 -18.17
C GLY A 273 -5.05 0.12 -18.66
N GLY A 274 -5.67 1.26 -18.99
CA GLY A 274 -6.96 1.28 -19.66
C GLY A 274 -6.81 0.84 -21.11
N VAL A 275 -7.68 -0.06 -21.56
CA VAL A 275 -7.93 -0.32 -22.98
C VAL A 275 -8.58 0.93 -23.57
N ASP A 276 -8.13 1.36 -24.75
CA ASP A 276 -8.61 2.58 -25.41
C ASP A 276 -10.13 2.53 -25.64
N ALA A 277 -10.83 3.54 -25.13
CA ALA A 277 -12.28 3.70 -25.30
C ALA A 277 -12.70 3.74 -26.78
N ASP A 278 -11.78 4.12 -27.67
CA ASP A 278 -11.98 4.17 -29.12
C ASP A 278 -12.08 2.78 -29.79
N ILE A 279 -11.43 1.74 -29.23
CA ILE A 279 -11.52 0.37 -29.75
C ILE A 279 -12.89 -0.23 -29.44
N VAL A 280 -13.38 -0.01 -28.22
CA VAL A 280 -14.71 -0.47 -27.81
C VAL A 280 -15.79 0.28 -28.59
N LYS A 281 -15.60 1.59 -28.82
CA LYS A 281 -16.49 2.39 -29.66
C LYS A 281 -16.51 1.91 -31.12
N GLY A 282 -15.35 1.57 -31.70
CA GLY A 282 -15.27 1.01 -33.06
C GLY A 282 -15.92 -0.36 -33.22
N LEU A 283 -15.79 -1.25 -32.23
CA LEU A 283 -16.49 -2.55 -32.20
C LEU A 283 -18.02 -2.37 -32.13
N LEU A 284 -18.47 -1.42 -31.31
CA LEU A 284 -19.88 -1.09 -31.14
C LEU A 284 -20.48 -0.41 -32.39
N GLU A 285 -19.73 0.48 -33.04
CA GLU A 285 -20.12 1.12 -34.31
C GLU A 285 -20.16 0.10 -35.47
N SER A 286 -19.22 -0.85 -35.51
CA SER A 286 -19.20 -1.96 -36.48
C SER A 286 -20.40 -2.90 -36.29
N PHE A 287 -20.73 -3.26 -35.05
CA PHE A 287 -21.91 -4.05 -34.71
C PHE A 287 -23.21 -3.35 -35.15
N LEU A 288 -23.35 -2.06 -34.85
CA LEU A 288 -24.49 -1.25 -35.29
C LEU A 288 -24.60 -1.18 -36.82
N LYS A 289 -23.46 -1.09 -37.52
CA LYS A 289 -23.41 -1.04 -38.98
C LYS A 289 -23.88 -2.35 -39.61
N SER A 290 -23.45 -3.49 -39.08
CA SER A 290 -23.92 -4.83 -39.51
C SER A 290 -25.40 -5.07 -39.21
N VAL A 291 -25.90 -4.65 -38.03
CA VAL A 291 -27.33 -4.75 -37.68
C VAL A 291 -28.21 -3.86 -38.58
N LYS A 292 -27.71 -2.68 -38.96
CA LYS A 292 -28.38 -1.74 -39.88
C LYS A 292 -28.27 -2.19 -41.35
N SER A 293 -27.21 -2.91 -41.76
CA SER A 293 -27.05 -3.46 -43.13
C SER A 293 -27.75 -4.80 -43.36
N GLY A 294 -28.12 -5.52 -42.30
CA GLY A 294 -28.80 -6.82 -42.40
C GLY A 294 -27.85 -8.03 -42.45
N ASP A 295 -26.54 -7.81 -42.35
CA ASP A 295 -25.54 -8.87 -42.23
C ASP A 295 -25.49 -9.42 -40.80
N PRO A 296 -25.28 -10.73 -40.59
CA PRO A 296 -25.22 -11.32 -39.25
C PRO A 296 -23.95 -10.84 -38.51
N PRO A 297 -24.07 -9.99 -37.48
CA PRO A 297 -22.90 -9.54 -36.74
C PRO A 297 -22.28 -10.69 -35.92
N ALA A 298 -20.99 -10.57 -35.60
CA ALA A 298 -20.35 -11.48 -34.65
C ALA A 298 -20.77 -11.15 -33.21
N PRO A 299 -20.91 -12.15 -32.31
CA PRO A 299 -21.09 -11.93 -30.88
C PRO A 299 -19.96 -11.08 -30.30
N ILE A 300 -20.29 -10.14 -29.42
CA ILE A 300 -19.29 -9.26 -28.77
C ILE A 300 -19.19 -9.60 -27.30
N ASN A 301 -18.03 -10.04 -26.84
CA ASN A 301 -17.77 -10.30 -25.43
C ASN A 301 -16.98 -9.13 -24.80
N LEU A 302 -17.60 -8.42 -23.86
CA LEU A 302 -17.18 -7.08 -23.42
C LEU A 302 -16.80 -7.10 -21.93
N PRO A 303 -15.50 -7.18 -21.57
CA PRO A 303 -15.06 -7.29 -20.17
C PRO A 303 -15.62 -6.20 -19.23
N LEU A 304 -16.19 -6.58 -18.08
CA LEU A 304 -16.78 -5.67 -17.09
C LEU A 304 -15.74 -4.72 -16.47
N SER A 305 -14.46 -5.11 -16.50
CA SER A 305 -13.31 -4.29 -16.13
C SER A 305 -13.12 -3.06 -17.04
N LEU A 306 -13.68 -3.07 -18.25
CA LEU A 306 -13.64 -1.92 -19.19
C LEU A 306 -14.69 -0.85 -18.88
N LEU A 307 -15.80 -1.24 -18.23
CA LEU A 307 -16.90 -0.36 -17.86
C LEU A 307 -16.61 0.40 -16.56
N LYS A 308 -15.78 -0.18 -15.68
CA LYS A 308 -15.37 0.41 -14.39
C LYS A 308 -14.15 1.32 -14.59
N GLY A 309 -14.36 2.52 -15.13
CA GLY A 309 -13.29 3.53 -15.21
C GLY A 309 -13.49 4.66 -16.21
N SER A 310 -14.49 4.58 -17.09
CA SER A 310 -14.74 5.60 -18.12
C SER A 310 -16.22 5.98 -18.18
N ALA A 311 -16.59 7.11 -17.55
CA ALA A 311 -17.96 7.63 -17.55
C ALA A 311 -18.52 7.94 -18.96
N GLY A 312 -17.65 8.07 -19.98
CA GLY A 312 -18.05 8.24 -21.38
C GLY A 312 -18.52 6.94 -22.05
N LEU A 313 -17.83 5.81 -21.81
CA LEU A 313 -18.12 4.53 -22.45
C LEU A 313 -19.45 3.92 -21.95
N GLN A 314 -19.75 4.13 -20.66
CA GLN A 314 -21.02 3.72 -20.06
C GLN A 314 -22.21 4.47 -20.69
N ARG A 315 -22.03 5.75 -21.02
CA ARG A 315 -23.01 6.61 -21.69
C ARG A 315 -23.22 6.23 -23.16
N ASP A 316 -22.16 5.82 -23.85
CA ASP A 316 -22.20 5.36 -25.24
C ASP A 316 -22.89 3.99 -25.36
N VAL A 317 -22.65 3.07 -24.41
CA VAL A 317 -23.37 1.80 -24.31
C VAL A 317 -24.87 2.03 -24.02
N GLU A 318 -25.22 2.97 -23.15
CA GLU A 318 -26.62 3.35 -22.88
C GLU A 318 -27.32 4.01 -24.10
N MET A 319 -26.61 4.85 -24.87
CA MET A 319 -27.11 5.41 -26.13
C MET A 319 -27.35 4.33 -27.19
N LEU A 320 -26.45 3.35 -27.28
CA LEU A 320 -26.53 2.23 -28.21
C LEU A 320 -27.74 1.32 -27.92
N VAL A 321 -27.97 1.02 -26.64
CA VAL A 321 -29.16 0.29 -26.18
C VAL A 321 -30.44 1.08 -26.49
N ARG A 322 -30.41 2.42 -26.39
CA ARG A 322 -31.54 3.29 -26.80
C ARG A 322 -31.77 3.30 -28.31
N GLU A 323 -30.75 3.43 -29.15
CA GLU A 323 -30.90 3.44 -30.62
C GLU A 323 -31.47 2.10 -31.15
N LEU A 324 -31.02 0.98 -30.61
CA LEU A 324 -31.49 -0.35 -31.00
C LEU A 324 -32.94 -0.62 -30.54
N LYS A 325 -33.34 -0.03 -29.41
CA LYS A 325 -34.73 -0.07 -28.91
C LYS A 325 -35.69 0.72 -29.80
N TYR A 326 -35.23 1.80 -30.45
CA TYR A 326 -36.01 2.58 -31.42
C TYR A 326 -36.08 1.92 -32.82
N ALA A 327 -35.14 1.03 -33.16
CA ALA A 327 -35.09 0.32 -34.45
C ALA A 327 -35.82 -1.04 -34.46
N GLY A 328 -36.48 -1.44 -33.35
CA GLY A 328 -37.25 -2.69 -33.24
C GLY A 328 -36.42 -3.98 -33.22
N LYS A 329 -35.09 -3.90 -33.12
CA LYS A 329 -34.16 -5.04 -33.09
C LYS A 329 -33.38 -5.01 -31.77
N MET A 330 -33.87 -5.69 -30.73
CA MET A 330 -33.15 -5.82 -29.45
C MET A 330 -32.11 -6.95 -29.54
N PRO A 331 -30.81 -6.68 -29.29
CA PRO A 331 -29.86 -7.72 -28.91
C PRO A 331 -29.95 -8.04 -27.40
N GLN A 332 -29.97 -9.31 -26.99
CA GLN A 332 -29.74 -9.64 -25.57
C GLN A 332 -28.25 -9.58 -25.22
N ALA A 333 -27.95 -8.95 -24.09
CA ALA A 333 -26.64 -8.90 -23.47
C ALA A 333 -26.60 -9.86 -22.27
N LEU A 334 -25.80 -10.93 -22.38
CA LEU A 334 -25.63 -11.96 -21.36
C LEU A 334 -24.43 -11.64 -20.46
N PRO A 335 -24.62 -11.41 -19.16
CA PRO A 335 -23.52 -11.13 -18.23
C PRO A 335 -22.79 -12.41 -17.83
N LEU A 336 -21.50 -12.48 -18.13
CA LEU A 336 -20.55 -13.50 -17.68
C LEU A 336 -19.80 -13.03 -16.42
N GLU A 337 -18.96 -13.88 -15.83
CA GLU A 337 -18.26 -13.57 -14.56
C GLU A 337 -17.47 -12.25 -14.61
N ASP A 338 -16.76 -12.00 -15.71
CA ASP A 338 -15.90 -10.84 -15.90
C ASP A 338 -16.20 -10.05 -17.20
N SER A 339 -17.32 -10.31 -17.88
CA SER A 339 -17.66 -9.69 -19.18
C SER A 339 -19.16 -9.67 -19.51
N LEU A 340 -19.55 -8.94 -20.55
CA LEU A 340 -20.91 -8.79 -21.06
C LEU A 340 -20.95 -9.25 -22.53
N LEU A 341 -21.63 -10.35 -22.82
CA LEU A 341 -21.74 -10.92 -24.16
C LEU A 341 -22.98 -10.38 -24.89
N ILE A 342 -22.80 -9.58 -25.93
CA ILE A 342 -23.87 -8.99 -26.75
C ILE A 342 -24.08 -9.86 -27.99
N LEU A 343 -25.28 -10.43 -28.14
CA LEU A 343 -25.62 -11.34 -29.22
C LEU A 343 -26.35 -10.64 -30.40
N PRO A 344 -26.22 -11.14 -31.63
CA PRO A 344 -26.96 -10.64 -32.79
C PRO A 344 -28.48 -10.86 -32.70
N PRO A 345 -29.32 -9.91 -33.17
CA PRO A 345 -30.75 -10.15 -33.31
C PRO A 345 -31.02 -11.26 -34.36
N GLY A 346 -31.75 -12.32 -33.98
CA GLY A 346 -32.13 -13.44 -34.85
C GLY A 346 -31.40 -14.77 -34.61
N LEU A 347 -30.26 -14.76 -33.92
CA LEU A 347 -29.60 -15.99 -33.45
C LEU A 347 -30.35 -16.61 -32.26
N GLU A 348 -31.11 -15.78 -31.55
CA GLU A 348 -32.03 -16.18 -30.48
C GLU A 348 -33.18 -17.04 -31.03
N ASP A 349 -33.79 -16.73 -32.17
CA ASP A 349 -34.90 -17.54 -32.71
C ASP A 349 -34.43 -18.94 -33.14
N ILE A 350 -33.19 -19.07 -33.62
CA ILE A 350 -32.61 -20.35 -34.06
C ILE A 350 -32.21 -21.21 -32.85
N TRP A 351 -31.66 -20.60 -31.79
CA TRP A 351 -31.33 -21.28 -30.54
C TRP A 351 -32.57 -21.54 -29.65
N MET A 352 -33.57 -20.67 -29.69
CA MET A 352 -34.82 -20.79 -28.93
C MET A 352 -35.85 -21.68 -29.62
N GLN A 353 -35.86 -21.83 -30.95
CA GLN A 353 -36.70 -22.81 -31.64
C GLN A 353 -36.19 -24.25 -31.46
N ALA A 354 -34.88 -24.44 -31.25
CA ALA A 354 -34.32 -25.74 -30.88
C ALA A 354 -34.68 -26.15 -29.43
N PHE A 355 -35.03 -25.19 -28.56
CA PHE A 355 -35.30 -25.42 -27.13
C PHE A 355 -36.75 -25.14 -26.67
N ARG A 356 -37.56 -24.46 -27.48
CA ARG A 356 -39.02 -24.39 -27.32
C ARG A 356 -39.61 -25.48 -28.19
N GLY A 357 -40.35 -26.42 -27.61
CA GLY A 357 -40.88 -27.61 -28.28
C GLY A 357 -41.86 -27.34 -29.43
N ALA A 358 -41.37 -26.83 -30.56
CA ALA A 358 -42.02 -26.86 -31.86
C ALA A 358 -41.30 -27.90 -32.73
N GLU A 359 -42.07 -28.80 -33.33
CA GLU A 359 -41.54 -29.88 -34.19
C GLU A 359 -40.74 -29.31 -35.37
N VAL A 360 -39.43 -29.51 -35.33
CA VAL A 360 -38.55 -29.28 -36.49
C VAL A 360 -38.77 -30.44 -37.47
N LYS A 361 -39.19 -30.12 -38.70
CA LYS A 361 -39.43 -31.15 -39.73
C LYS A 361 -38.12 -31.87 -40.12
N PRO A 362 -38.16 -33.20 -40.36
CA PRO A 362 -36.96 -34.03 -40.53
C PRO A 362 -36.00 -33.60 -41.65
N ASP A 363 -36.55 -33.01 -42.71
CA ASP A 363 -35.76 -32.62 -43.87
C ASP A 363 -34.88 -31.38 -43.59
N MET A 364 -35.36 -30.47 -42.73
CA MET A 364 -34.59 -29.30 -42.27
C MET A 364 -33.48 -29.70 -41.29
N ALA A 365 -33.73 -30.71 -40.44
CA ALA A 365 -32.73 -31.26 -39.52
C ALA A 365 -31.62 -32.04 -40.26
N LYS A 366 -31.96 -32.68 -41.39
CA LYS A 366 -31.01 -33.34 -42.29
C LYS A 366 -30.14 -32.36 -43.08
N GLU A 367 -30.69 -31.26 -43.58
CA GLU A 367 -29.90 -30.21 -44.26
C GLU A 367 -28.92 -29.51 -43.29
N MET A 368 -29.26 -29.45 -42.00
CA MET A 368 -28.41 -28.84 -40.96
C MET A 368 -27.47 -29.82 -40.23
N GLY A 369 -27.48 -31.11 -40.59
CA GLY A 369 -26.51 -32.09 -40.09
C GLY A 369 -26.74 -32.61 -38.66
N PHE A 370 -27.94 -32.49 -38.10
CA PHE A 370 -28.28 -33.08 -36.79
C PHE A 370 -28.79 -34.52 -36.93
N VAL A 371 -28.42 -35.40 -35.99
CA VAL A 371 -29.05 -36.72 -35.81
C VAL A 371 -30.09 -36.60 -34.70
N LEU A 372 -31.37 -36.81 -35.04
CA LEU A 372 -32.46 -36.92 -34.08
C LEU A 372 -32.55 -38.35 -33.54
N ALA A 373 -32.53 -38.52 -32.22
CA ALA A 373 -33.08 -39.70 -31.55
C ALA A 373 -34.60 -39.50 -31.39
N THR A 374 -35.41 -40.46 -31.83
CA THR A 374 -36.86 -40.50 -31.53
C THR A 374 -37.14 -41.32 -30.27
N PRO A 375 -38.25 -41.04 -29.55
CA PRO A 375 -38.49 -41.60 -28.23
C PRO A 375 -39.13 -42.98 -28.33
N GLY A 376 -38.40 -44.01 -27.88
CA GLY A 376 -38.94 -45.32 -27.52
C GLY A 376 -39.02 -45.45 -26.00
N LYS A 377 -40.21 -45.77 -25.49
CA LYS A 377 -40.54 -45.93 -24.07
C LYS A 377 -39.56 -46.86 -23.32
N ARG A 378 -39.22 -46.42 -22.10
CA ARG A 378 -38.57 -47.16 -20.98
C ARG A 378 -37.10 -47.55 -21.17
N GLY A 379 -36.25 -46.87 -20.39
CA GLY A 379 -35.05 -47.44 -19.77
C GLY A 379 -33.72 -47.13 -20.45
N ARG A 380 -32.87 -46.37 -19.73
CA ARG A 380 -31.40 -46.20 -19.89
C ARG A 380 -30.87 -45.75 -21.26
N VAL A 381 -30.32 -44.53 -21.31
CA VAL A 381 -29.32 -44.14 -22.30
C VAL A 381 -27.98 -44.71 -21.81
N GLU A 382 -27.41 -45.67 -22.55
CA GLU A 382 -26.06 -46.14 -22.22
C GLU A 382 -25.01 -45.09 -22.60
N ILE A 383 -24.07 -44.88 -21.68
CA ILE A 383 -22.97 -43.89 -21.71
C ILE A 383 -22.14 -43.93 -23.00
N THR A 384 -22.16 -45.05 -23.72
CA THR A 384 -21.47 -45.28 -25.00
C THR A 384 -21.97 -44.38 -26.13
N GLU A 385 -23.25 -43.98 -26.16
CA GLU A 385 -23.80 -43.15 -27.24
C GLU A 385 -23.52 -41.64 -27.08
N VAL A 386 -23.46 -41.14 -25.84
CA VAL A 386 -23.03 -39.76 -25.54
C VAL A 386 -21.55 -39.56 -25.86
N ARG A 387 -20.74 -40.59 -25.63
CA ARG A 387 -19.30 -40.60 -25.92
C ARG A 387 -19.02 -40.55 -27.43
N GLU A 388 -19.81 -41.28 -28.22
CA GLU A 388 -19.68 -41.28 -29.69
C GLU A 388 -20.24 -39.99 -30.33
N ALA A 389 -21.26 -39.36 -29.71
CA ALA A 389 -21.79 -38.07 -30.12
C ALA A 389 -20.80 -36.91 -29.85
N LEU A 390 -20.14 -36.90 -28.69
CA LEU A 390 -19.03 -35.97 -28.38
C LEU A 390 -17.85 -36.17 -29.34
N ARG A 391 -17.49 -37.43 -29.64
CA ARG A 391 -16.41 -37.74 -30.59
C ARG A 391 -16.71 -37.25 -32.00
N ARG A 392 -17.96 -37.37 -32.46
CA ARG A 392 -18.42 -36.85 -33.77
C ARG A 392 -18.55 -35.32 -33.78
N ALA A 393 -18.97 -34.69 -32.69
CA ALA A 393 -19.00 -33.23 -32.56
C ALA A 393 -17.57 -32.65 -32.58
N ILE A 394 -16.62 -33.33 -31.95
CA ILE A 394 -15.19 -32.99 -31.99
C ILE A 394 -14.60 -33.17 -33.40
N LEU A 395 -14.93 -34.26 -34.10
CA LEU A 395 -14.54 -34.47 -35.51
C LEU A 395 -15.22 -33.48 -36.47
N TRP A 396 -16.45 -33.04 -36.18
CA TRP A 396 -17.18 -32.03 -36.95
C TRP A 396 -16.56 -30.64 -36.77
N TYR A 397 -16.22 -30.26 -35.53
CA TYR A 397 -15.46 -29.04 -35.24
C TYR A 397 -14.04 -29.10 -35.83
N SER A 398 -13.35 -30.24 -35.77
CA SER A 398 -12.02 -30.40 -36.37
C SER A 398 -12.05 -30.30 -37.90
N SER A 399 -13.13 -30.75 -38.54
CA SER A 399 -13.32 -30.65 -39.99
C SER A 399 -13.57 -29.21 -40.47
N ARG A 400 -14.28 -28.36 -39.69
CA ARG A 400 -14.47 -26.93 -40.01
C ARG A 400 -13.32 -26.04 -39.56
N LEU A 401 -12.54 -26.45 -38.56
CA LEU A 401 -11.26 -25.80 -38.21
C LEU A 401 -10.22 -25.94 -39.33
N SER A 402 -10.37 -26.92 -40.22
CA SER A 402 -9.50 -27.05 -41.40
C SER A 402 -9.65 -25.90 -42.41
N LEU A 403 -10.79 -25.19 -42.41
CA LEU A 403 -11.06 -24.00 -43.25
C LEU A 403 -10.54 -22.70 -42.64
N LEU A 404 -10.07 -22.71 -41.39
CA LEU A 404 -9.47 -21.56 -40.70
C LEU A 404 -7.94 -21.58 -40.72
N LYS A 405 -7.32 -22.54 -41.43
CA LYS A 405 -5.88 -22.68 -41.58
C LYS A 405 -5.17 -21.44 -42.13
N ASP A 406 -5.90 -20.58 -42.84
CA ASP A 406 -5.35 -19.36 -43.46
C ASP A 406 -5.78 -18.05 -42.75
N SER A 407 -6.36 -18.12 -41.55
CA SER A 407 -6.75 -16.93 -40.78
C SER A 407 -6.03 -16.84 -39.43
N VAL A 408 -5.82 -15.60 -38.96
CA VAL A 408 -5.08 -15.22 -37.74
C VAL A 408 -5.61 -15.88 -36.44
N LEU A 409 -6.80 -16.50 -36.46
CA LEU A 409 -7.37 -17.23 -35.32
C LEU A 409 -6.91 -18.70 -35.22
N GLY A 410 -6.29 -19.27 -36.25
CA GLY A 410 -5.87 -20.69 -36.29
C GLY A 410 -4.61 -21.04 -35.49
N THR A 411 -3.82 -20.05 -35.06
CA THR A 411 -2.53 -20.24 -34.38
C THR A 411 -2.63 -20.33 -32.85
N LEU A 412 -3.83 -20.20 -32.26
CA LEU A 412 -4.02 -20.05 -30.81
C LEU A 412 -4.42 -21.32 -30.04
N LEU A 413 -4.42 -22.51 -30.66
CA LEU A 413 -4.79 -23.75 -29.95
C LEU A 413 -3.94 -24.96 -30.38
N PRO A 414 -2.97 -25.42 -29.58
CA PRO A 414 -2.60 -26.82 -29.51
C PRO A 414 -3.31 -27.42 -28.30
N ILE A 415 -4.37 -28.19 -28.52
CA ILE A 415 -4.92 -29.06 -27.49
C ILE A 415 -4.32 -30.45 -27.74
N ASP A 416 -3.51 -30.94 -26.81
CA ASP A 416 -3.12 -32.34 -26.77
C ASP A 416 -4.33 -33.16 -26.25
N ILE A 417 -4.77 -34.12 -27.06
CA ILE A 417 -5.92 -35.00 -26.77
C ILE A 417 -5.66 -35.85 -25.52
N LYS A 418 -4.38 -36.07 -25.16
CA LYS A 418 -3.99 -36.78 -23.95
C LYS A 418 -4.21 -35.95 -22.69
N GLU A 419 -3.83 -34.67 -22.71
CA GLU A 419 -4.10 -33.73 -21.61
C GLU A 419 -5.59 -33.53 -21.36
N LEU A 420 -6.42 -33.61 -22.40
CA LEU A 420 -7.88 -33.48 -22.25
C LEU A 420 -8.54 -34.76 -21.69
N SER A 421 -7.94 -35.93 -21.92
CA SER A 421 -8.36 -37.19 -21.28
C SER A 421 -7.89 -37.28 -19.82
N ASP A 422 -6.71 -36.74 -19.53
CA ASP A 422 -6.15 -36.68 -18.18
C ASP A 422 -6.87 -35.61 -17.35
N ALA A 423 -7.23 -34.46 -17.94
CA ALA A 423 -8.06 -33.44 -17.30
C ALA A 423 -9.48 -33.94 -16.94
N VAL A 424 -10.07 -34.82 -17.77
CA VAL A 424 -11.37 -35.44 -17.45
C VAL A 424 -11.24 -36.44 -16.30
N SER A 425 -10.11 -37.15 -16.19
CA SER A 425 -9.82 -38.05 -15.07
C SER A 425 -9.48 -37.28 -13.79
N GLU A 426 -8.75 -36.16 -13.89
CA GLU A 426 -8.50 -35.22 -12.79
C GLU A 426 -9.78 -34.50 -12.33
N LEU A 427 -10.74 -34.23 -13.23
CA LEU A 427 -12.06 -33.68 -12.88
C LEU A 427 -12.95 -34.68 -12.12
N GLU A 428 -12.77 -35.99 -12.36
CA GLU A 428 -13.40 -37.07 -11.57
C GLU A 428 -12.76 -37.22 -10.18
N GLU A 429 -11.43 -37.07 -10.05
CA GLU A 429 -10.70 -37.16 -8.78
C GLU A 429 -10.78 -35.87 -7.93
N SER A 430 -10.91 -34.70 -8.55
CA SER A 430 -10.94 -33.37 -7.89
C SER A 430 -12.30 -32.94 -7.34
N GLY A 431 -13.37 -33.69 -7.64
CA GLY A 431 -14.71 -33.44 -7.10
C GLY A 431 -15.44 -32.21 -7.69
N GLU A 432 -15.05 -31.74 -8.87
CA GLU A 432 -15.75 -30.63 -9.56
C GLU A 432 -17.02 -31.09 -10.31
N LEU A 433 -17.36 -32.37 -10.22
CA LEU A 433 -18.62 -32.96 -10.67
C LEU A 433 -19.48 -33.32 -9.44
N TYR A 434 -20.61 -32.64 -9.24
CA TYR A 434 -21.48 -32.91 -8.09
C TYR A 434 -22.28 -34.20 -8.28
N ILE A 435 -22.09 -35.16 -7.38
CA ILE A 435 -22.86 -36.40 -7.30
C ILE A 435 -23.95 -36.20 -6.25
N MET A 436 -25.21 -36.29 -6.65
CA MET A 436 -26.36 -36.26 -5.74
C MET A 436 -27.01 -37.64 -5.71
N GLU A 437 -27.15 -38.25 -4.52
CA GLU A 437 -27.97 -39.46 -4.33
C GLU A 437 -29.42 -39.04 -4.10
N LEU A 438 -30.32 -39.55 -4.94
CA LEU A 438 -31.76 -39.34 -4.80
C LEU A 438 -32.37 -40.41 -3.88
N PRO A 439 -33.55 -40.16 -3.29
CA PRO A 439 -34.26 -41.15 -2.48
C PRO A 439 -34.61 -42.36 -3.36
N GLY A 440 -33.88 -43.47 -3.17
CA GLY A 440 -33.96 -44.66 -4.02
C GLY A 440 -32.60 -45.26 -4.43
N GLY A 441 -31.48 -44.59 -4.14
CA GLY A 441 -30.12 -45.13 -4.34
C GLY A 441 -29.54 -44.96 -5.75
N GLU A 442 -30.15 -44.11 -6.59
CA GLU A 442 -29.58 -43.69 -7.87
C GLU A 442 -28.75 -42.40 -7.72
N ARG A 443 -27.66 -42.29 -8.52
CA ARG A 443 -26.73 -41.16 -8.54
C ARG A 443 -26.97 -40.26 -9.76
N ALA A 444 -27.13 -38.96 -9.54
CA ALA A 444 -27.24 -37.95 -10.58
C ALA A 444 -26.01 -37.03 -10.61
N TYR A 445 -25.54 -36.68 -11.81
CA TYR A 445 -24.39 -35.81 -12.05
C TYR A 445 -24.86 -34.42 -12.53
N VAL A 446 -24.51 -33.36 -11.80
CA VAL A 446 -25.01 -31.99 -12.08
C VAL A 446 -23.87 -31.06 -12.47
N LEU A 447 -23.98 -30.44 -13.66
CA LEU A 447 -23.18 -29.29 -14.08
C LEU A 447 -23.82 -27.99 -13.59
N PRO A 448 -23.06 -26.95 -13.19
CA PRO A 448 -23.64 -25.68 -12.79
C PRO A 448 -24.41 -25.06 -13.97
N PRO A 449 -25.62 -24.50 -13.77
CA PRO A 449 -26.32 -23.79 -14.83
C PRO A 449 -25.61 -22.46 -15.13
N GLU A 450 -25.52 -22.10 -16.41
CA GLU A 450 -25.11 -20.75 -16.83
C GLU A 450 -26.03 -19.68 -16.20
N ARG A 451 -25.42 -18.55 -15.83
CA ARG A 451 -26.08 -17.38 -15.23
C ARG A 451 -27.24 -16.92 -16.12
N GLY A 452 -28.48 -17.06 -15.64
CA GLY A 452 -29.64 -16.43 -16.29
C GLY A 452 -30.96 -17.19 -16.24
N ARG A 453 -31.01 -18.42 -15.73
CA ARG A 453 -32.30 -19.07 -15.40
C ARG A 453 -32.49 -19.14 -13.90
N ALA A 454 -33.55 -18.50 -13.41
CA ALA A 454 -34.04 -18.70 -12.05
C ALA A 454 -34.27 -20.21 -11.84
N PHE A 455 -33.44 -20.83 -11.01
CA PHE A 455 -33.63 -22.21 -10.61
C PHE A 455 -34.93 -22.28 -9.81
N ARG A 456 -35.91 -23.09 -10.23
CA ARG A 456 -37.15 -23.28 -9.46
C ARG A 456 -36.79 -23.80 -8.07
N GLY A 457 -36.94 -22.95 -7.04
CA GLY A 457 -36.60 -23.27 -5.66
C GLY A 457 -35.28 -22.66 -5.14
N ALA A 458 -34.59 -21.81 -5.90
CA ALA A 458 -33.48 -21.02 -5.37
C ALA A 458 -33.97 -19.87 -4.48
N ILE A 459 -33.24 -19.63 -3.39
CA ILE A 459 -33.50 -18.55 -2.44
C ILE A 459 -32.87 -17.26 -2.96
N SER A 460 -33.55 -16.12 -2.86
CA SER A 460 -32.93 -14.84 -3.18
C SER A 460 -31.79 -14.52 -2.20
N LEU A 461 -30.61 -14.15 -2.69
CA LEU A 461 -29.49 -13.69 -1.86
C LEU A 461 -29.91 -12.52 -0.96
N LYS A 462 -30.80 -11.67 -1.46
CA LYS A 462 -31.39 -10.57 -0.71
C LYS A 462 -32.13 -11.09 0.52
N GLU A 463 -33.06 -12.02 0.35
CA GLU A 463 -33.84 -12.61 1.45
C GLU A 463 -32.96 -13.41 2.41
N LEU A 464 -31.99 -14.17 1.89
CA LEU A 464 -31.00 -14.88 2.69
C LEU A 464 -30.22 -13.95 3.62
N ASN A 465 -29.78 -12.81 3.09
CA ASN A 465 -29.07 -11.82 3.91
C ASN A 465 -29.97 -11.23 4.98
N ARG A 466 -31.26 -10.96 4.69
CA ARG A 466 -32.22 -10.52 5.73
C ARG A 466 -32.33 -11.53 6.87
N TYR A 467 -32.40 -12.81 6.52
CA TYR A 467 -32.42 -13.91 7.48
C TYR A 467 -31.14 -13.95 8.33
N ARG A 468 -29.96 -13.91 7.70
CA ARG A 468 -28.65 -13.93 8.38
C ARG A 468 -28.51 -12.80 9.40
N PHE A 469 -28.85 -11.55 9.00
CA PHE A 469 -28.80 -10.40 9.89
C PHE A 469 -29.70 -10.60 11.11
N CYS A 470 -30.95 -10.98 10.91
CA CYS A 470 -31.88 -11.13 12.02
C CYS A 470 -31.54 -12.33 12.92
N ARG A 471 -31.01 -13.41 12.36
CA ARG A 471 -30.58 -14.59 13.12
C ARG A 471 -29.38 -14.28 14.01
N ALA A 472 -28.36 -13.63 13.44
CA ALA A 472 -27.12 -13.33 14.13
C ALA A 472 -27.28 -12.33 15.29
N GLU A 473 -28.35 -11.53 15.29
CA GLU A 473 -28.64 -10.56 16.35
C GLU A 473 -29.48 -11.11 17.53
N ARG A 474 -29.91 -12.37 17.50
CA ARG A 474 -30.72 -12.94 18.59
C ARG A 474 -29.85 -13.28 19.80
N GLY A 475 -30.24 -12.76 20.97
CA GLY A 475 -29.70 -13.16 22.27
C GLY A 475 -28.26 -12.72 22.54
N ILE A 476 -27.85 -11.54 22.06
CA ILE A 476 -26.55 -10.95 22.39
C ILE A 476 -26.75 -9.85 23.44
N GLU A 477 -26.42 -10.15 24.69
CA GLU A 477 -26.54 -9.21 25.82
C GLU A 477 -25.18 -8.92 26.46
N THR A 478 -24.24 -9.86 26.36
CA THR A 478 -22.90 -9.78 26.93
C THR A 478 -21.80 -9.86 25.87
N LEU A 479 -20.57 -9.54 26.27
CA LEU A 479 -19.40 -9.71 25.41
C LEU A 479 -19.17 -11.19 25.06
N ASN A 480 -19.42 -12.09 26.02
CA ASN A 480 -19.33 -13.53 25.78
C ASN A 480 -20.36 -13.99 24.75
N ASP A 481 -21.61 -13.54 24.81
CA ASP A 481 -22.61 -13.90 23.79
C ASP A 481 -22.17 -13.44 22.40
N TYR A 482 -21.58 -12.25 22.31
CA TYR A 482 -21.03 -11.73 21.05
C TYR A 482 -19.90 -12.63 20.55
N VAL A 483 -18.89 -12.91 21.39
CA VAL A 483 -17.73 -13.70 20.99
C VAL A 483 -18.11 -15.16 20.73
N GLU A 484 -19.09 -15.70 21.43
CA GLU A 484 -19.62 -17.02 21.16
C GLU A 484 -20.28 -17.07 19.77
N ARG A 485 -21.10 -16.07 19.45
CA ARG A 485 -21.79 -15.97 18.15
C ARG A 485 -20.83 -15.72 16.99
N PHE A 486 -19.98 -14.71 17.09
CA PHE A 486 -19.12 -14.24 16.01
C PHE A 486 -17.71 -14.81 16.02
N TRP A 487 -17.42 -15.66 17.02
CA TRP A 487 -16.10 -16.26 17.27
C TRP A 487 -14.98 -15.26 17.58
N GLY A 488 -15.36 -14.01 17.82
CA GLY A 488 -14.49 -12.92 18.19
C GLY A 488 -14.88 -11.60 17.52
N PHE A 489 -14.14 -10.55 17.81
CA PHE A 489 -14.29 -9.25 17.14
C PHE A 489 -12.94 -8.76 16.65
N HIS A 490 -12.92 -8.11 15.49
CA HIS A 490 -11.69 -7.49 14.96
C HIS A 490 -11.53 -6.08 15.52
N SER A 491 -12.63 -5.34 15.53
CA SER A 491 -12.67 -4.00 16.06
C SER A 491 -13.56 -3.91 17.29
N PRO A 492 -13.11 -3.23 18.36
CA PRO A 492 -13.93 -2.87 19.52
C PRO A 492 -15.21 -2.13 19.15
N TYR A 493 -15.17 -1.39 18.05
CA TYR A 493 -16.35 -0.71 17.53
C TYR A 493 -17.45 -1.70 17.11
N GLU A 494 -17.13 -2.93 16.73
CA GLU A 494 -18.13 -3.99 16.45
C GLU A 494 -18.91 -4.37 17.72
N VAL A 495 -18.20 -4.48 18.85
CA VAL A 495 -18.78 -4.75 20.16
C VAL A 495 -19.66 -3.59 20.59
N PHE A 496 -19.13 -2.37 20.47
CA PHE A 496 -19.81 -1.15 20.87
C PHE A 496 -21.12 -0.91 20.10
N CYS A 497 -21.15 -1.18 18.79
CA CYS A 497 -22.37 -1.10 17.98
C CYS A 497 -23.47 -2.09 18.41
N ARG A 498 -23.10 -3.20 19.07
CA ARG A 498 -24.07 -4.22 19.52
C ARG A 498 -24.42 -4.18 20.99
N LEU A 499 -23.52 -3.66 21.82
CA LEU A 499 -23.69 -3.57 23.27
C LEU A 499 -23.71 -2.08 23.71
N PRO A 500 -24.87 -1.40 23.65
CA PRO A 500 -24.99 0.05 23.89
C PRO A 500 -24.64 0.53 25.31
N GLY A 501 -24.23 -0.35 26.23
CA GLY A 501 -23.69 -0.01 27.56
C GLY A 501 -22.19 -0.28 27.72
N MET A 502 -21.52 -0.84 26.71
CA MET A 502 -20.11 -1.24 26.80
C MET A 502 -19.18 -0.03 26.66
N THR A 503 -18.38 0.28 27.68
CA THR A 503 -17.40 1.39 27.59
C THR A 503 -15.99 0.88 27.28
N PRO A 504 -15.08 1.69 26.70
CA PRO A 504 -13.71 1.26 26.48
C PRO A 504 -12.98 0.76 27.75
N PRO A 505 -13.08 1.42 28.92
CA PRO A 505 -12.51 0.89 30.16
C PRO A 505 -13.12 -0.46 30.57
N ARG A 506 -14.43 -0.61 30.45
CA ARG A 506 -15.12 -1.86 30.79
C ARG A 506 -14.71 -3.02 29.87
N LEU A 507 -14.58 -2.75 28.57
CA LEU A 507 -14.09 -3.73 27.61
C LEU A 507 -12.67 -4.20 27.99
N VAL A 508 -11.78 -3.29 28.40
CA VAL A 508 -10.42 -3.66 28.85
C VAL A 508 -10.44 -4.52 30.11
N GLU A 509 -11.32 -4.22 31.06
CA GLU A 509 -11.50 -5.07 32.25
C GLU A 509 -11.94 -6.48 31.87
N LEU A 510 -12.92 -6.61 30.99
CA LEU A 510 -13.42 -7.91 30.52
C LEU A 510 -12.36 -8.68 29.72
N LEU A 511 -11.63 -7.99 28.83
CA LEU A 511 -10.53 -8.61 28.09
C LEU A 511 -9.45 -9.20 29.00
N LYS A 512 -9.22 -8.60 30.18
CA LYS A 512 -8.28 -9.10 31.18
C LYS A 512 -8.86 -10.20 32.06
N ALA A 513 -10.12 -10.05 32.47
CA ALA A 513 -10.77 -10.95 33.41
C ALA A 513 -11.22 -12.28 32.76
N GLU A 514 -11.65 -12.24 31.50
CA GLU A 514 -12.27 -13.37 30.78
C GLU A 514 -11.30 -14.06 29.81
N GLU A 515 -9.98 -13.88 30.00
CA GLU A 515 -8.91 -14.51 29.21
C GLU A 515 -9.07 -14.42 27.67
N PHE A 516 -9.58 -13.29 27.15
CA PHE A 516 -9.62 -13.07 25.71
C PHE A 516 -8.22 -12.86 25.14
N LEU A 517 -7.93 -13.53 24.02
CA LEU A 517 -6.63 -13.51 23.37
C LEU A 517 -6.74 -13.02 21.93
N PRO A 518 -5.86 -12.09 21.49
CA PRO A 518 -5.81 -11.63 20.12
C PRO A 518 -5.14 -12.69 19.24
N ILE A 519 -5.85 -13.18 18.24
CA ILE A 519 -5.32 -14.12 17.25
C ILE A 519 -5.34 -13.49 15.86
N VAL A 520 -4.43 -13.93 15.00
CA VAL A 520 -4.43 -13.45 13.61
C VAL A 520 -5.35 -14.34 12.78
N TRP A 521 -6.36 -13.76 12.15
CA TRP A 521 -7.34 -14.33 11.21
C TRP A 521 -7.12 -13.80 9.79
N GLY A 522 -6.33 -14.52 8.99
CA GLY A 522 -5.86 -14.03 7.69
C GLY A 522 -5.04 -12.74 7.89
N SER A 523 -5.51 -11.61 7.33
CA SER A 523 -4.86 -10.31 7.50
C SER A 523 -5.38 -9.48 8.69
N LEU A 524 -6.27 -10.03 9.52
CA LEU A 524 -7.01 -9.32 10.56
C LEU A 524 -6.64 -9.86 11.96
N THR A 525 -6.60 -9.01 12.98
CA THR A 525 -6.43 -9.48 14.38
C THR A 525 -7.80 -9.59 15.06
N VAL A 526 -8.19 -10.79 15.50
CA VAL A 526 -9.49 -11.07 16.11
C VAL A 526 -9.29 -11.42 17.58
N TYR A 527 -10.03 -10.76 18.47
CA TYR A 527 -10.08 -11.08 19.88
C TYR A 527 -11.07 -12.22 20.11
N THR A 528 -10.58 -13.38 20.54
CA THR A 528 -11.41 -14.57 20.81
C THR A 528 -11.18 -15.11 22.21
N HIS A 529 -12.14 -15.87 22.72
CA HIS A 529 -12.01 -16.51 24.03
C HIS A 529 -10.98 -17.65 23.96
N ARG A 530 -10.15 -17.82 25.00
CA ARG A 530 -9.09 -18.84 25.04
C ARG A 530 -9.60 -20.25 24.72
N GLY A 531 -10.83 -20.58 25.14
CA GLY A 531 -11.46 -21.88 24.87
C GLY A 531 -11.67 -22.20 23.39
N LYS A 532 -11.75 -21.20 22.50
CA LYS A 532 -11.94 -21.41 21.06
C LYS A 532 -10.64 -21.57 20.27
N LEU A 533 -9.48 -21.36 20.90
CA LEU A 533 -8.18 -21.41 20.20
C LEU A 533 -7.89 -22.74 19.53
N GLY A 534 -8.22 -23.86 20.19
CA GLY A 534 -8.04 -25.20 19.61
C GLY A 534 -8.84 -25.39 18.32
N LYS A 535 -10.10 -24.91 18.32
CA LYS A 535 -10.97 -24.93 17.14
C LYS A 535 -10.45 -24.07 15.99
N VAL A 536 -9.92 -22.88 16.30
CA VAL A 536 -9.30 -22.00 15.30
C VAL A 536 -8.06 -22.64 14.67
N ILE A 537 -7.20 -23.25 15.47
CA ILE A 537 -5.99 -23.93 14.99
C ILE A 537 -6.38 -25.12 14.12
N ALA A 538 -7.34 -25.94 14.57
CA ALA A 538 -7.86 -27.08 13.81
C ALA A 538 -8.44 -26.68 12.45
N LEU A 539 -9.20 -25.58 12.38
CA LEU A 539 -9.72 -25.05 11.11
C LEU A 539 -8.61 -24.73 10.10
N ARG A 540 -7.40 -24.37 10.53
CA ARG A 540 -6.26 -24.09 9.65
C ARG A 540 -5.43 -25.32 9.31
N GLY A 541 -5.39 -26.26 10.23
CA GLY A 541 -4.57 -27.47 10.14
C GLY A 541 -3.15 -27.26 10.69
N PRO A 542 -2.37 -28.34 10.73
CA PRO A 542 -1.05 -28.32 11.32
C PRO A 542 -0.12 -27.38 10.52
N PRO A 543 0.52 -26.38 11.17
CA PRO A 543 1.47 -25.52 10.48
C PRO A 543 2.76 -26.27 10.17
N SER A 544 3.27 -26.14 8.94
CA SER A 544 4.59 -26.68 8.58
C SER A 544 5.71 -25.87 9.24
N LEU A 545 6.15 -26.32 10.42
CA LEU A 545 7.18 -25.63 11.21
C LEU A 545 8.60 -25.99 10.75
N GLY A 546 9.23 -25.10 9.98
CA GLY A 546 10.66 -25.17 9.70
C GLY A 546 11.58 -25.03 10.94
N PRO A 547 12.89 -25.33 10.83
CA PRO A 547 13.82 -25.35 11.97
C PRO A 547 13.92 -24.03 12.74
N LEU A 548 13.86 -22.89 12.04
CA LEU A 548 13.91 -21.56 12.65
C LEU A 548 12.62 -21.23 13.43
N HIS A 549 11.45 -21.64 12.94
CA HIS A 549 10.17 -21.47 13.64
C HIS A 549 10.16 -22.27 14.95
N ARG A 550 10.64 -23.52 14.92
CA ARG A 550 10.77 -24.38 16.12
C ARG A 550 11.74 -23.78 17.14
N ARG A 551 12.87 -23.23 16.67
CA ARG A 551 13.84 -22.56 17.54
C ARG A 551 13.26 -21.27 18.15
N ALA A 552 12.54 -20.48 17.36
CA ALA A 552 11.86 -19.28 17.83
C ALA A 552 10.82 -19.63 18.91
N LEU A 553 9.97 -20.64 18.69
CA LEU A 553 9.02 -21.13 19.70
C LEU A 553 9.71 -21.54 21.00
N ARG A 554 10.80 -22.31 20.94
CA ARG A 554 11.57 -22.69 22.13
C ARG A 554 12.12 -21.47 22.88
N ILE A 555 12.68 -20.49 22.17
CA ILE A 555 13.20 -19.26 22.78
C ILE A 555 12.08 -18.51 23.49
N LEU A 556 10.97 -18.32 22.78
CA LEU A 556 9.79 -17.67 23.34
C LEU A 556 9.32 -18.43 24.60
N GLN A 557 9.32 -19.77 24.59
CA GLN A 557 8.82 -20.60 25.71
C GLN A 557 9.69 -20.49 26.96
N MET A 558 10.99 -20.27 26.77
CA MET A 558 11.98 -20.18 27.84
C MET A 558 12.22 -18.75 28.32
N ARG A 559 11.84 -17.72 27.54
CA ARG A 559 12.22 -16.33 27.79
C ARG A 559 11.08 -15.36 27.51
N ARG A 560 10.97 -14.32 28.32
CA ARG A 560 10.00 -13.24 28.12
C ARG A 560 10.48 -12.29 27.03
N ILE A 561 10.09 -12.56 25.78
CA ILE A 561 10.43 -11.73 24.63
C ILE A 561 9.32 -10.70 24.37
N SER A 562 9.69 -9.43 24.24
CA SER A 562 8.77 -8.31 24.15
C SER A 562 8.46 -7.85 22.71
N ASN A 563 9.39 -8.06 21.78
CA ASN A 563 9.22 -7.63 20.38
C ASN A 563 10.05 -8.46 19.39
N HIS A 564 9.84 -8.22 18.09
CA HIS A 564 10.55 -8.94 17.03
C HIS A 564 12.06 -8.61 16.97
N TRP A 565 12.48 -7.44 17.46
CA TRP A 565 13.91 -7.09 17.55
C TRP A 565 14.63 -7.98 18.56
N GLU A 566 14.05 -8.15 19.74
CA GLU A 566 14.56 -9.01 20.81
C GLU A 566 14.55 -10.48 20.39
N LEU A 567 13.49 -10.95 19.71
CA LEU A 567 13.48 -12.28 19.11
C LEU A 567 14.59 -12.45 18.06
N GLY A 568 14.79 -11.43 17.21
CA GLY A 568 15.85 -11.42 16.20
C GLY A 568 17.24 -11.50 16.81
N ARG A 569 17.48 -10.82 17.93
CA ARG A 569 18.74 -10.91 18.69
C ARG A 569 19.03 -12.33 19.17
N HIS A 570 18.04 -13.02 19.75
CA HIS A 570 18.21 -14.42 20.18
C HIS A 570 18.36 -15.41 19.02
N LEU A 571 17.70 -15.13 17.89
CA LEU A 571 17.81 -15.96 16.68
C LEU A 571 19.04 -15.64 15.83
N LYS A 572 19.76 -14.54 16.13
CA LYS A 572 20.83 -13.97 15.28
C LYS A 572 20.34 -13.66 13.86
N LEU A 573 19.15 -13.06 13.75
CA LEU A 573 18.51 -12.69 12.50
C LEU A 573 18.27 -11.18 12.44
N LEU A 574 18.19 -10.64 11.21
CA LEU A 574 17.70 -9.28 10.98
C LEU A 574 16.26 -9.15 11.49
N SER A 575 15.90 -7.96 11.99
CA SER A 575 14.60 -7.69 12.61
C SER A 575 13.41 -8.01 11.72
N LYS A 576 13.49 -7.68 10.43
CA LYS A 576 12.47 -8.01 9.41
C LYS A 576 12.22 -9.52 9.32
N ARG A 577 13.29 -10.34 9.35
CA ARG A 577 13.19 -11.79 9.28
C ARG A 577 12.64 -12.41 10.58
N ALA A 578 12.97 -11.81 11.72
CA ALA A 578 12.38 -12.19 13.00
C ALA A 578 10.90 -11.78 13.10
N GLU A 579 10.52 -10.66 12.48
CA GLU A 579 9.15 -10.22 12.34
C GLU A 579 8.33 -11.17 11.47
N ASP A 580 8.88 -11.61 10.33
CA ASP A 580 8.26 -12.62 9.45
C ASP A 580 8.02 -13.95 10.19
N ILE A 581 9.03 -14.44 10.92
CA ILE A 581 8.90 -15.67 11.75
C ILE A 581 7.79 -15.50 12.79
N LEU A 582 7.77 -14.36 13.47
CA LEU A 582 6.80 -14.12 14.52
C LEU A 582 5.38 -13.90 13.96
N MET A 583 5.25 -13.30 12.78
CA MET A 583 3.99 -13.20 12.04
C MET A 583 3.48 -14.57 11.64
N PHE A 584 4.35 -15.44 11.10
CA PHE A 584 4.00 -16.82 10.79
C PHE A 584 3.54 -17.60 12.03
N LEU A 585 4.23 -17.47 13.17
CA LEU A 585 3.82 -18.10 14.42
C LEU A 585 2.47 -17.59 14.95
N GLN A 586 2.14 -16.32 14.68
CA GLN A 586 0.83 -15.76 15.01
C GLN A 586 -0.28 -16.23 14.06
N GLU A 587 0.01 -16.32 12.76
CA GLU A 587 -0.89 -16.92 11.76
C GLU A 587 -1.09 -18.42 12.01
N ALA A 588 -0.10 -19.11 12.59
CA ALA A 588 -0.24 -20.48 13.04
C ALA A 588 -1.02 -20.61 14.37
N GLY A 589 -1.37 -19.49 15.01
CA GLY A 589 -2.07 -19.49 16.31
C GLY A 589 -1.23 -19.96 17.49
N LEU A 590 0.11 -20.04 17.34
CA LEU A 590 1.03 -20.54 18.37
C LEU A 590 1.51 -19.44 19.33
N VAL A 591 1.40 -18.18 18.91
CA VAL A 591 1.82 -17.00 19.66
C VAL A 591 0.80 -15.88 19.42
N THR A 592 0.54 -15.03 20.42
CA THR A 592 -0.28 -13.83 20.23
C THR A 592 0.50 -12.54 20.51
N ARG A 593 0.14 -11.45 19.82
CA ARG A 593 0.58 -10.09 20.17
C ARG A 593 -0.66 -9.22 20.38
N PRO A 594 -0.72 -8.42 21.46
CA PRO A 594 -1.71 -7.36 21.57
C PRO A 594 -1.59 -6.34 20.44
N ASP A 595 -2.72 -5.95 19.84
CA ASP A 595 -2.74 -4.99 18.72
C ASP A 595 -2.56 -3.52 19.18
N ALA A 596 -2.68 -2.57 18.25
CA ALA A 596 -2.56 -1.15 18.55
C ALA A 596 -3.68 -0.62 19.47
N PHE A 597 -4.89 -1.19 19.42
CA PHE A 597 -6.01 -0.78 20.25
C PHE A 597 -5.83 -1.20 21.71
N TYR A 598 -5.43 -2.46 21.95
CA TYR A 598 -5.08 -2.91 23.29
C TYR A 598 -3.90 -2.11 23.86
N ARG A 599 -2.92 -1.77 23.01
CA ARG A 599 -1.80 -0.89 23.36
C ARG A 599 -2.25 0.53 23.72
N GLU A 600 -3.11 1.17 22.93
CA GLU A 600 -3.61 2.54 23.21
C GLU A 600 -4.41 2.60 24.51
N LEU A 601 -5.23 1.60 24.82
CA LEU A 601 -6.04 1.60 26.03
C LEU A 601 -5.28 1.18 27.30
N THR A 602 -4.31 0.27 27.18
CA THR A 602 -3.47 -0.13 28.33
C THR A 602 -2.31 0.85 28.60
N ALA A 603 -1.96 1.70 27.62
CA ALA A 603 -0.97 2.77 27.79
C ALA A 603 -1.33 3.75 28.90
N LYS A 604 -2.63 3.91 29.24
CA LYS A 604 -3.11 4.71 30.38
C LYS A 604 -2.52 4.32 31.75
N ARG A 605 -1.86 3.17 31.88
CA ARG A 605 -1.24 2.73 33.15
C ARG A 605 0.25 2.45 33.09
N GLY A 606 0.94 2.76 32.00
CA GLY A 606 2.41 2.68 31.92
C GLY A 606 3.06 1.32 32.25
N GLN A 607 2.31 0.23 32.36
CA GLN A 607 2.78 -0.99 33.05
C GLN A 607 2.79 -2.29 32.23
N LEU A 608 2.37 -2.29 30.96
CA LEU A 608 2.35 -3.54 30.18
C LEU A 608 3.21 -3.41 28.93
N LYS A 609 4.49 -3.79 29.06
CA LYS A 609 5.32 -4.20 27.93
C LYS A 609 4.53 -5.24 27.11
N PRO A 610 4.48 -5.15 25.77
CA PRO A 610 3.89 -6.20 24.95
C PRO A 610 4.63 -7.49 25.28
N THR A 611 3.97 -8.39 26.00
CA THR A 611 4.55 -9.70 26.29
C THR A 611 3.88 -10.63 25.30
N LEU A 612 4.66 -11.34 24.49
CA LEU A 612 4.14 -12.42 23.65
C LEU A 612 3.43 -13.42 24.57
N LEU A 613 2.11 -13.52 24.45
CA LEU A 613 1.35 -14.49 25.24
C LEU A 613 1.33 -15.80 24.46
N PHE A 614 1.75 -16.87 25.12
CA PHE A 614 1.56 -18.21 24.60
C PHE A 614 0.09 -18.55 24.56
N THR A 615 -0.37 -19.07 23.43
CA THR A 615 -1.66 -19.76 23.30
C THR A 615 -1.57 -21.16 23.91
N ASN A 616 -0.90 -21.31 25.07
CA ASN A 616 -0.73 -22.61 25.68
C ASN A 616 -2.12 -23.10 26.14
N THR A 617 -2.69 -24.03 25.37
CA THR A 617 -3.85 -24.87 25.68
C THR A 617 -3.48 -25.90 26.76
N GLY A 618 -2.75 -25.49 27.80
CA GLY A 618 -2.28 -26.41 28.83
C GLY A 618 -1.40 -27.55 28.28
N GLY A 619 -0.59 -27.31 27.24
CA GLY A 619 0.42 -28.26 26.82
C GLY A 619 -0.09 -29.55 26.17
N ARG A 620 -1.33 -29.61 25.67
CA ARG A 620 -1.73 -30.66 24.73
C ARG A 620 -1.69 -30.11 23.30
N VAL A 621 -0.68 -30.55 22.56
CA VAL A 621 -0.75 -30.63 21.09
C VAL A 621 -1.90 -31.57 20.80
N LEU A 622 -2.95 -31.10 20.09
CA LEU A 622 -3.98 -31.99 19.58
C LEU A 622 -3.30 -32.98 18.63
N GLU A 623 -3.44 -34.29 18.86
CA GLU A 623 -2.88 -35.30 17.96
C GLU A 623 -3.46 -35.13 16.55
N GLU A 624 -2.69 -35.46 15.50
CA GLU A 624 -3.06 -35.19 14.10
C GLU A 624 -4.43 -35.77 13.72
N ASP A 625 -4.80 -36.93 14.30
CA ASP A 625 -6.07 -37.62 14.03
C ASP A 625 -7.32 -36.93 14.65
N ASP A 626 -7.16 -36.14 15.74
CA ASP A 626 -8.27 -35.43 16.40
C ASP A 626 -8.59 -34.06 15.75
N GLN A 627 -7.69 -33.52 14.91
CA GLN A 627 -7.81 -32.16 14.39
C GLN A 627 -8.89 -32.01 13.31
N GLU A 628 -9.13 -33.03 12.49
CA GLU A 628 -10.17 -32.96 11.46
C GLU A 628 -11.59 -32.99 12.05
N ASP A 629 -11.80 -33.78 13.10
CA ASP A 629 -13.08 -33.81 13.83
C ASP A 629 -13.38 -32.45 14.46
N VAL A 630 -12.39 -31.87 15.14
CA VAL A 630 -12.50 -30.53 15.75
C VAL A 630 -12.73 -29.45 14.69
N ALA A 631 -12.08 -29.53 13.52
CA ALA A 631 -12.30 -28.60 12.41
C ALA A 631 -13.72 -28.70 11.83
N ARG A 632 -14.27 -29.92 11.75
CA ARG A 632 -15.65 -30.16 11.30
C ARG A 632 -16.68 -29.62 12.29
N GLU A 633 -16.47 -29.85 13.59
CA GLU A 633 -17.30 -29.29 14.66
C GLU A 633 -17.26 -27.75 14.65
N ALA A 634 -16.06 -27.18 14.50
CA ALA A 634 -15.84 -25.75 14.40
C ALA A 634 -16.60 -25.12 13.22
N LEU A 635 -16.53 -25.75 12.03
CA LEU A 635 -17.25 -25.28 10.86
C LEU A 635 -18.77 -25.38 11.05
N LEU A 636 -19.27 -26.45 11.66
CA LEU A 636 -20.70 -26.60 11.99
C LEU A 636 -21.19 -25.50 12.93
N GLU A 637 -20.41 -25.15 13.94
CA GLU A 637 -20.74 -24.07 14.88
C GLU A 637 -20.80 -22.71 14.17
N ILE A 638 -19.86 -22.43 13.26
CA ILE A 638 -19.86 -21.21 12.43
C ILE A 638 -21.10 -21.17 11.52
N LEU A 639 -21.43 -22.27 10.85
CA LEU A 639 -22.64 -22.37 10.03
C LEU A 639 -23.92 -22.25 10.88
N GLY A 640 -23.89 -22.78 12.11
CA GLY A 640 -24.96 -22.63 13.10
C GLY A 640 -25.22 -21.17 13.49
N ASN A 641 -24.15 -20.40 13.64
CA ASN A 641 -24.20 -19.03 14.17
C ASN A 641 -24.38 -17.96 13.10
N LEU A 642 -23.65 -18.06 11.99
CA LEU A 642 -23.59 -17.06 10.92
C LEU A 642 -24.19 -17.56 9.61
N GLY A 643 -24.44 -18.87 9.53
CA GLY A 643 -24.93 -19.50 8.33
C GLY A 643 -26.44 -19.42 8.12
N PRO A 644 -26.86 -19.81 6.91
CA PRO A 644 -26.09 -20.54 5.90
C PRO A 644 -25.04 -19.67 5.18
N LEU A 645 -23.89 -20.22 4.78
CA LEU A 645 -22.80 -19.52 4.08
C LEU A 645 -22.33 -20.31 2.86
N GLY A 646 -21.84 -19.64 1.81
CA GLY A 646 -21.19 -20.26 0.64
C GLY A 646 -19.68 -20.44 0.84
N GLU A 647 -19.04 -21.27 -0.01
CA GLU A 647 -17.60 -21.58 0.07
C GLU A 647 -16.71 -20.33 0.09
N LYS A 648 -16.94 -19.38 -0.84
CA LYS A 648 -16.18 -18.12 -0.92
C LYS A 648 -16.41 -17.22 0.30
N GLU A 649 -17.61 -17.24 0.89
CA GLU A 649 -17.94 -16.46 2.10
C GLU A 649 -17.21 -17.04 3.31
N ILE A 650 -17.19 -18.37 3.48
CA ILE A 650 -16.48 -19.07 4.55
C ILE A 650 -14.97 -18.84 4.43
N SER A 651 -14.40 -19.01 3.23
CA SER A 651 -12.98 -18.72 2.96
C SER A 651 -12.62 -17.28 3.31
N SER A 652 -13.43 -16.31 2.91
CA SER A 652 -13.20 -14.88 3.18
C SER A 652 -13.35 -14.52 4.66
N LEU A 653 -14.32 -15.13 5.35
CA LEU A 653 -14.58 -14.91 6.78
C LEU A 653 -13.41 -15.43 7.63
N LEU A 654 -12.97 -16.67 7.36
CA LEU A 654 -11.98 -17.40 8.14
C LEU A 654 -10.53 -17.18 7.68
N GLY A 655 -10.33 -16.60 6.49
CA GLY A 655 -9.01 -16.45 5.88
C GLY A 655 -8.39 -17.81 5.53
N MET A 656 -9.21 -18.78 5.14
CA MET A 656 -8.81 -20.15 4.82
C MET A 656 -8.74 -20.37 3.31
N ASP A 657 -7.90 -21.31 2.89
CA ASP A 657 -7.88 -21.79 1.50
C ASP A 657 -9.23 -22.42 1.12
N SER A 658 -9.73 -22.08 -0.08
CA SER A 658 -11.02 -22.57 -0.57
C SER A 658 -11.05 -24.09 -0.70
N GLY A 659 -9.92 -24.72 -1.08
CA GLY A 659 -9.80 -26.17 -1.16
C GLY A 659 -10.00 -26.83 0.20
N ARG A 660 -9.37 -26.29 1.26
CA ARG A 660 -9.59 -26.78 2.64
C ARG A 660 -11.05 -26.65 3.08
N VAL A 661 -11.70 -25.53 2.78
CA VAL A 661 -13.13 -25.32 3.07
C VAL A 661 -13.99 -26.36 2.34
N ARG A 662 -13.70 -26.60 1.05
CA ARG A 662 -14.42 -27.58 0.22
C ARG A 662 -14.32 -29.00 0.80
N VAL A 663 -13.12 -29.41 1.23
CA VAL A 663 -12.90 -30.73 1.87
C VAL A 663 -13.75 -30.89 3.13
N LEU A 664 -13.75 -29.89 4.02
CA LEU A 664 -14.55 -29.92 5.25
C LEU A 664 -16.06 -29.96 4.94
N LEU A 665 -16.54 -29.13 4.01
CA LEU A 665 -17.94 -29.11 3.60
C LEU A 665 -18.38 -30.44 2.99
N HIS A 666 -17.59 -31.03 2.10
CA HIS A 666 -17.90 -32.31 1.47
C HIS A 666 -18.01 -33.45 2.50
N SER A 667 -17.14 -33.45 3.52
CA SER A 667 -17.23 -34.40 4.63
C SER A 667 -18.52 -34.21 5.44
N LEU A 668 -18.89 -32.97 5.76
CA LEU A 668 -20.14 -32.66 6.47
C LEU A 668 -21.40 -33.02 5.65
N ILE A 669 -21.35 -32.87 4.33
CA ILE A 669 -22.44 -33.29 3.42
C ILE A 669 -22.59 -34.81 3.44
N ARG A 670 -21.49 -35.56 3.28
CA ARG A 670 -21.50 -37.03 3.37
C ARG A 670 -22.05 -37.53 4.71
N GLY A 671 -21.79 -36.80 5.79
CA GLY A 671 -22.30 -37.09 7.13
C GLY A 671 -23.74 -36.64 7.41
N ASN A 672 -24.46 -36.06 6.43
CA ASN A 672 -25.78 -35.44 6.61
C ASN A 672 -25.81 -34.42 7.77
N LYS A 673 -24.70 -33.68 8.00
CA LYS A 673 -24.57 -32.69 9.07
C LYS A 673 -24.86 -31.26 8.62
N VAL A 674 -25.03 -31.02 7.32
CA VAL A 674 -25.37 -29.71 6.75
C VAL A 674 -26.43 -29.85 5.66
N GLU A 675 -27.27 -28.82 5.53
CA GLU A 675 -28.24 -28.69 4.45
C GLU A 675 -27.77 -27.68 3.40
N VAL A 676 -27.89 -28.07 2.12
CA VAL A 676 -27.43 -27.26 0.97
C VAL A 676 -28.59 -26.66 0.20
N ALA A 677 -28.67 -25.33 0.11
CA ALA A 677 -29.63 -24.62 -0.74
C ALA A 677 -28.94 -23.84 -1.86
N MET A 678 -29.65 -23.64 -2.97
CA MET A 678 -29.18 -22.80 -4.07
C MET A 678 -29.66 -21.37 -3.86
N VAL A 679 -28.77 -20.40 -4.09
CA VAL A 679 -29.03 -18.97 -3.84
C VAL A 679 -28.76 -18.16 -5.10
N GLU A 680 -29.61 -17.16 -5.37
CA GLU A 680 -29.55 -16.30 -6.54
C GLU A 680 -29.25 -14.83 -6.16
N GLY A 681 -28.17 -14.25 -6.68
CA GLY A 681 -27.78 -12.85 -6.42
C GLY A 681 -26.89 -12.17 -7.46
N GLY A 682 -26.77 -12.77 -8.65
CA GLY A 682 -25.81 -12.43 -9.72
C GLY A 682 -25.30 -13.67 -10.48
N GLY A 683 -25.53 -14.84 -9.89
CA GLY A 683 -25.46 -16.20 -10.43
C GLY A 683 -26.12 -17.13 -9.42
N VAL A 684 -26.21 -18.44 -9.73
CA VAL A 684 -26.73 -19.44 -8.80
C VAL A 684 -25.56 -20.16 -8.14
N PHE A 685 -25.49 -20.16 -6.81
CA PHE A 685 -24.41 -20.80 -6.06
C PHE A 685 -24.94 -21.50 -4.80
N PRO A 686 -24.25 -22.56 -4.32
CA PRO A 686 -24.68 -23.28 -3.13
C PRO A 686 -24.32 -22.52 -1.85
N VAL A 687 -25.21 -22.59 -0.87
CA VAL A 687 -24.95 -22.21 0.52
C VAL A 687 -25.22 -23.39 1.44
N TYR A 688 -24.43 -23.47 2.50
CA TYR A 688 -24.42 -24.57 3.45
C TYR A 688 -24.90 -24.04 4.80
N GLY A 689 -25.88 -24.68 5.42
CA GLY A 689 -26.40 -24.30 6.73
C GLY A 689 -26.64 -25.50 7.64
N PRO A 690 -26.94 -25.26 8.93
CA PRO A 690 -27.19 -26.32 9.90
C PRO A 690 -28.54 -27.00 9.64
N PRO A 691 -28.73 -28.28 9.98
CA PRO A 691 -30.00 -28.97 9.75
C PRO A 691 -31.21 -28.20 10.31
N GLY A 692 -32.28 -28.10 9.53
CA GLY A 692 -33.51 -27.35 9.86
C GLY A 692 -33.48 -25.85 9.52
N TRP A 693 -32.36 -25.30 9.01
CA TRP A 693 -32.28 -23.86 8.73
C TRP A 693 -33.25 -23.38 7.65
N ARG A 694 -33.63 -24.24 6.70
CA ARG A 694 -34.59 -23.88 5.65
C ARG A 694 -36.00 -23.69 6.17
N GLU A 695 -36.44 -24.55 7.09
CA GLU A 695 -37.73 -24.39 7.76
C GLU A 695 -37.75 -23.10 8.61
N GLU A 696 -36.62 -22.78 9.27
CA GLU A 696 -36.46 -21.51 9.99
C GLU A 696 -36.53 -20.31 9.03
N PHE A 697 -35.88 -20.41 7.87
CA PHE A 697 -35.88 -19.39 6.83
C PHE A 697 -37.29 -19.11 6.27
N GLU A 698 -38.09 -20.14 6.00
CA GLU A 698 -39.46 -19.99 5.49
C GLU A 698 -40.40 -19.30 6.48
N ARG A 699 -40.15 -19.45 7.78
CA ARG A 699 -40.97 -18.86 8.86
C ARG A 699 -40.44 -17.50 9.33
N PHE A 700 -39.29 -17.07 8.84
CA PHE A 700 -38.61 -15.88 9.33
C PHE A 700 -39.31 -14.59 8.90
N LYS A 701 -39.37 -13.62 9.83
CA LYS A 701 -39.83 -12.25 9.57
C LYS A 701 -38.71 -11.23 9.83
N PRO A 702 -38.41 -10.34 8.88
CA PRO A 702 -37.34 -9.36 9.03
C PRO A 702 -37.68 -8.31 10.09
N ARG A 703 -36.68 -7.99 10.91
CA ARG A 703 -36.74 -6.85 11.85
C ARG A 703 -36.89 -5.55 11.08
N GLN A 704 -37.62 -4.60 11.66
CA GLN A 704 -37.91 -3.31 11.04
C GLN A 704 -37.13 -2.15 11.68
N GLU A 705 -36.16 -2.44 12.55
CA GLU A 705 -35.36 -1.43 13.25
C GLU A 705 -34.08 -1.11 12.47
N CYS A 706 -33.67 0.16 12.47
CA CYS A 706 -32.39 0.61 11.95
C CYS A 706 -31.26 0.29 12.94
N ARG A 707 -30.16 -0.29 12.46
CA ARG A 707 -28.95 -0.50 13.27
C ARG A 707 -27.67 -0.19 12.52
N ALA A 708 -26.71 0.43 13.18
CA ALA A 708 -25.41 0.76 12.61
C ALA A 708 -24.38 -0.35 12.82
N TYR A 709 -23.57 -0.59 11.81
CA TYR A 709 -22.53 -1.61 11.75
C TYR A 709 -21.26 -1.01 11.16
N VAL A 710 -20.10 -1.41 11.66
CA VAL A 710 -18.80 -0.93 11.16
C VAL A 710 -18.33 -1.79 9.99
N GLY A 711 -17.54 -1.27 9.07
CA GLY A 711 -17.12 -2.01 7.88
C GLY A 711 -16.36 -3.32 8.14
N THR A 712 -15.77 -3.51 9.33
CA THR A 712 -15.10 -4.76 9.73
C THR A 712 -16.05 -5.83 10.25
N ASP A 713 -17.33 -5.50 10.43
CA ASP A 713 -18.35 -6.38 10.97
C ASP A 713 -18.46 -7.70 10.19
N PRO A 714 -18.48 -8.86 10.86
CA PRO A 714 -18.59 -10.16 10.20
C PRO A 714 -19.77 -10.27 9.23
N LEU A 715 -20.93 -9.68 9.54
CA LEU A 715 -22.11 -9.75 8.67
C LEU A 715 -21.96 -8.87 7.43
N LEU A 716 -21.44 -7.65 7.57
CA LEU A 716 -21.18 -6.77 6.42
C LEU A 716 -20.10 -7.35 5.49
N ARG A 717 -19.10 -8.04 6.06
CA ARG A 717 -18.06 -8.74 5.28
C ARG A 717 -18.62 -9.86 4.41
N THR A 718 -19.71 -10.52 4.83
CA THR A 718 -20.43 -11.50 4.01
C THR A 718 -21.38 -10.87 2.99
N TYR A 719 -21.79 -9.62 3.22
CA TYR A 719 -22.77 -8.91 2.40
C TYR A 719 -22.16 -8.24 1.15
N HIS A 720 -20.87 -7.87 1.17
CA HIS A 720 -20.26 -7.04 0.11
C HIS A 720 -18.98 -7.64 -0.49
N THR A 721 -19.00 -7.90 -1.80
CA THR A 721 -17.80 -8.13 -2.64
C THR A 721 -17.15 -6.82 -3.13
N SER A 722 -17.74 -5.65 -2.84
CA SER A 722 -17.38 -4.37 -3.47
C SER A 722 -17.38 -3.15 -2.54
N HIS A 723 -16.85 -3.25 -1.32
CA HIS A 723 -16.48 -2.06 -0.55
C HIS A 723 -14.99 -1.70 -0.78
N PRO A 724 -14.63 -0.40 -0.85
CA PRO A 724 -13.26 0.03 -1.07
C PRO A 724 -12.38 -0.43 0.10
N ARG A 725 -11.43 -1.31 -0.17
CA ARG A 725 -10.36 -1.65 0.79
C ARG A 725 -9.29 -0.55 0.74
N GLY A 726 -9.60 0.60 1.31
CA GLY A 726 -8.61 1.61 1.67
C GLY A 726 -8.15 1.36 3.11
N TYR A 727 -6.86 1.10 3.32
CA TYR A 727 -6.29 1.20 4.67
C TYR A 727 -6.47 2.64 5.17
N GLY A 728 -7.35 2.86 6.15
CA GLY A 728 -7.49 4.14 6.86
C GLY A 728 -8.88 4.80 6.86
N GLU A 729 -9.83 4.33 6.04
CA GLU A 729 -11.22 4.84 6.05
C GLU A 729 -12.09 3.95 6.94
N PHE A 730 -12.72 4.56 7.95
CA PHE A 730 -13.66 3.89 8.83
C PHE A 730 -15.07 4.08 8.26
N SER A 731 -15.68 3.02 7.75
CA SER A 731 -17.04 3.07 7.22
C SER A 731 -18.04 2.52 8.23
N ILE A 732 -19.20 3.17 8.32
CA ILE A 732 -20.34 2.72 9.12
C ILE A 732 -21.55 2.62 8.21
N SER A 733 -22.20 1.47 8.16
CA SER A 733 -23.42 1.24 7.40
C SER A 733 -24.60 1.06 8.35
N VAL A 734 -25.74 1.69 8.03
CA VAL A 734 -26.99 1.49 8.75
C VAL A 734 -27.85 0.52 7.96
N VAL A 735 -28.33 -0.52 8.63
CA VAL A 735 -29.12 -1.60 8.03
C VAL A 735 -30.51 -1.62 8.67
N LYS A 736 -31.56 -1.73 7.85
CA LYS A 736 -32.96 -1.95 8.26
C LYS A 736 -33.52 -3.11 7.47
N GLY A 737 -34.09 -4.11 8.15
CA GLY A 737 -34.66 -5.28 7.48
C GLY A 737 -33.68 -6.03 6.58
N GLY A 738 -32.39 -6.01 6.90
CA GLY A 738 -31.32 -6.63 6.12
C GLY A 738 -30.88 -5.86 4.86
N GLU A 739 -31.35 -4.63 4.67
CA GLU A 739 -30.88 -3.73 3.60
C GLU A 739 -30.11 -2.55 4.18
N VAL A 740 -29.05 -2.13 3.48
CA VAL A 740 -28.31 -0.92 3.84
C VAL A 740 -29.19 0.29 3.46
N VAL A 741 -29.60 1.07 4.45
CA VAL A 741 -30.45 2.27 4.31
C VAL A 741 -29.66 3.57 4.52
N GLY A 742 -28.44 3.48 5.06
CA GLY A 742 -27.53 4.62 5.16
C GLY A 742 -26.07 4.18 5.25
N HIS A 743 -25.17 5.11 4.95
CA HIS A 743 -23.74 4.88 4.94
C HIS A 743 -22.98 6.14 5.37
N LEU A 744 -21.90 5.96 6.13
CA LEU A 744 -21.09 7.02 6.70
C LEU A 744 -19.61 6.71 6.45
N ASN A 745 -18.91 7.64 5.80
CA ASN A 745 -17.47 7.57 5.59
C ASN A 745 -16.74 8.48 6.57
N VAL A 746 -15.87 7.90 7.40
CA VAL A 746 -15.24 8.59 8.53
C VAL A 746 -13.72 8.45 8.47
N ASP A 747 -13.03 9.58 8.62
CA ASP A 747 -11.60 9.66 8.89
C ASP A 747 -11.37 10.01 10.35
N VAL A 748 -10.71 9.13 11.10
CA VAL A 748 -10.36 9.36 12.49
C VAL A 748 -8.94 9.92 12.57
N MET A 749 -8.83 11.21 12.88
CA MET A 749 -7.56 11.93 13.00
C MET A 749 -7.24 12.26 14.46
N ALA A 750 -6.02 12.72 14.74
CA ALA A 750 -5.62 13.05 16.10
C ALA A 750 -6.34 14.29 16.67
N ASP A 751 -6.88 15.16 15.82
CA ASP A 751 -7.62 16.36 16.20
C ASP A 751 -9.15 16.19 16.22
N GLY A 752 -9.68 15.10 15.66
CA GLY A 752 -11.12 14.88 15.60
C GLY A 752 -11.57 13.74 14.68
N ILE A 753 -12.89 13.60 14.59
CA ILE A 753 -13.58 12.68 13.69
C ILE A 753 -14.07 13.49 12.49
N HIS A 754 -13.59 13.15 11.29
CA HIS A 754 -13.94 13.85 10.06
C HIS A 754 -14.86 12.98 9.22
N ILE A 755 -16.15 13.28 9.24
CA ILE A 755 -17.15 12.61 8.39
C ILE A 755 -17.05 13.22 6.99
N LYS A 756 -16.52 12.45 6.05
CA LYS A 756 -16.38 12.84 4.64
C LYS A 756 -17.73 12.87 3.93
N SER A 757 -18.53 11.82 4.12
CA SER A 757 -19.87 11.72 3.54
C SER A 757 -20.84 10.99 4.46
N LEU A 758 -22.09 11.45 4.47
CA LEU A 758 -23.26 10.77 5.03
C LEU A 758 -24.29 10.57 3.91
N ASP A 759 -24.58 9.33 3.58
CA ASP A 759 -25.55 8.95 2.56
C ASP A 759 -26.75 8.26 3.24
N ILE A 760 -27.97 8.68 2.89
CA ILE A 760 -29.22 8.10 3.35
C ILE A 760 -30.02 7.74 2.11
N TYR A 761 -30.24 6.45 1.87
CA TYR A 761 -30.84 5.96 0.63
C TYR A 761 -32.36 6.10 0.62
N ASP A 762 -32.99 6.14 1.81
CA ASP A 762 -34.40 6.43 2.00
C ASP A 762 -34.57 7.62 2.97
N LEU A 763 -34.93 8.78 2.43
CA LEU A 763 -35.07 10.02 3.20
C LEU A 763 -36.19 9.94 4.26
N SER A 764 -37.18 9.05 4.10
CA SER A 764 -38.21 8.84 5.13
C SER A 764 -37.63 8.27 6.42
N LEU A 765 -36.48 7.60 6.33
CA LEU A 765 -35.77 6.99 7.45
C LEU A 765 -34.71 7.89 8.07
N THR A 766 -34.66 9.19 7.70
CA THR A 766 -33.59 10.11 8.15
C THR A 766 -33.42 10.10 9.67
N GLU A 767 -34.51 10.18 10.44
CA GLU A 767 -34.44 10.20 11.90
C GLU A 767 -33.94 8.86 12.46
N GLU A 768 -34.51 7.74 11.99
CA GLU A 768 -34.11 6.39 12.44
C GLU A 768 -32.63 6.09 12.11
N VAL A 769 -32.16 6.49 10.91
CA VAL A 769 -30.77 6.30 10.48
C VAL A 769 -29.84 7.12 11.37
N MET A 770 -30.20 8.37 11.65
CA MET A 770 -29.38 9.25 12.46
C MET A 770 -29.36 8.86 13.95
N GLU A 771 -30.45 8.27 14.45
CA GLU A 771 -30.53 7.66 15.78
C GLU A 771 -29.61 6.44 15.87
N ALA A 772 -29.67 5.54 14.88
CA ALA A 772 -28.78 4.37 14.81
C ALA A 772 -27.29 4.77 14.77
N LEU A 773 -26.94 5.86 14.08
CA LEU A 773 -25.58 6.39 14.01
C LEU A 773 -25.09 7.04 15.33
N GLN A 774 -25.97 7.42 16.26
CA GLN A 774 -25.54 8.01 17.53
C GLN A 774 -24.65 7.06 18.33
N THR A 775 -24.97 5.77 18.30
CA THR A 775 -24.22 4.74 19.04
C THR A 775 -22.75 4.73 18.62
N PRO A 776 -22.39 4.41 17.35
CA PRO A 776 -20.99 4.42 16.92
C PRO A 776 -20.31 5.78 17.03
N LEU A 777 -21.01 6.89 16.76
CA LEU A 777 -20.45 8.24 16.90
C LEU A 777 -20.08 8.56 18.36
N ARG A 778 -20.95 8.24 19.32
CA ARG A 778 -20.68 8.42 20.74
C ARG A 778 -19.44 7.64 21.17
N TYR A 779 -19.23 6.44 20.64
CA TYR A 779 -18.02 5.67 20.94
C TYR A 779 -16.75 6.26 20.35
N LEU A 780 -16.82 6.77 19.12
CA LEU A 780 -15.71 7.48 18.51
C LEU A 780 -15.33 8.72 19.36
N GLU A 781 -16.33 9.42 19.91
CA GLU A 781 -16.13 10.58 20.80
C GLU A 781 -15.58 10.18 22.18
N MET A 782 -16.04 9.07 22.75
CA MET A 782 -15.53 8.54 24.02
C MET A 782 -14.04 8.18 23.95
N ASN A 783 -13.50 7.88 22.76
CA ASN A 783 -12.07 7.65 22.50
C ASN A 783 -11.25 8.95 22.35
N PHE A 784 -11.62 10.00 23.10
CA PHE A 784 -10.90 11.28 23.24
C PHE A 784 -10.92 12.20 22.01
N HIS A 785 -11.73 11.92 20.98
CA HIS A 785 -12.02 12.89 19.93
C HIS A 785 -13.13 13.81 20.40
N PHE A 786 -12.89 15.11 20.37
CA PHE A 786 -13.82 16.09 20.93
C PHE A 786 -14.36 17.06 19.87
N ILE A 787 -13.92 16.93 18.62
CA ILE A 787 -14.45 17.64 17.46
C ILE A 787 -14.91 16.61 16.45
N VAL A 788 -16.15 16.75 15.98
CA VAL A 788 -16.72 15.97 14.88
C VAL A 788 -17.07 16.93 13.76
N THR A 789 -16.56 16.69 12.57
CA THR A 789 -16.88 17.47 11.37
C THR A 789 -17.67 16.62 10.39
N LEU A 790 -18.51 17.26 9.58
CA LEU A 790 -19.29 16.68 8.49
C LEU A 790 -19.13 17.58 7.26
N GLN A 791 -18.47 17.03 6.24
CA GLN A 791 -18.19 17.73 4.98
C GLN A 791 -19.37 17.67 4.02
N LYS A 792 -19.87 16.46 3.75
CA LYS A 792 -20.98 16.22 2.81
C LYS A 792 -22.07 15.36 3.43
N ALA A 793 -23.32 15.67 3.10
CA ALA A 793 -24.43 14.74 3.29
C ALA A 793 -25.29 14.68 2.03
N LEU A 794 -25.60 13.47 1.55
CA LEU A 794 -26.38 13.24 0.32
C LEU A 794 -25.77 13.93 -0.90
N GLY A 795 -24.43 13.99 -0.95
CA GLY A 795 -23.67 14.71 -1.98
C GLY A 795 -23.71 16.25 -1.88
N LEU A 796 -24.43 16.80 -0.90
CA LEU A 796 -24.57 18.25 -0.67
C LEU A 796 -23.67 18.73 0.47
N GLU A 797 -23.26 20.00 0.41
CA GLU A 797 -22.39 20.64 1.40
C GLU A 797 -23.09 21.82 2.09
N GLY A 798 -22.57 22.26 3.24
CA GLY A 798 -22.99 23.50 3.88
C GLY A 798 -24.49 23.60 4.19
N ASP A 799 -25.09 24.75 3.89
CA ASP A 799 -26.53 24.96 4.10
C ASP A 799 -27.40 24.35 3.00
N GLU A 800 -26.83 23.78 1.94
CA GLU A 800 -27.60 23.12 0.87
C GLU A 800 -28.15 21.76 1.31
N ILE A 801 -27.67 21.22 2.43
CA ILE A 801 -28.12 19.93 2.98
C ILE A 801 -29.64 19.91 3.21
N TYR A 802 -30.24 18.74 2.97
CA TYR A 802 -31.68 18.47 3.14
C TYR A 802 -32.24 19.01 4.48
N PRO A 803 -33.32 19.83 4.48
CA PRO A 803 -33.74 20.57 5.68
C PRO A 803 -34.08 19.72 6.93
N PRO A 804 -34.77 18.56 6.84
CA PRO A 804 -34.96 17.67 7.99
C PRO A 804 -33.64 17.21 8.61
N LEU A 805 -32.66 16.84 7.78
CA LEU A 805 -31.33 16.47 8.25
C LEU A 805 -30.61 17.65 8.93
N LYS A 806 -30.73 18.87 8.40
CA LYS A 806 -30.19 20.08 9.06
C LYS A 806 -30.81 20.32 10.44
N ARG A 807 -32.13 20.15 10.58
CA ARG A 807 -32.81 20.27 11.88
C ARG A 807 -32.29 19.23 12.87
N TYR A 808 -32.12 17.99 12.41
CA TYR A 808 -31.55 16.93 13.23
C TYR A 808 -30.11 17.25 13.65
N LEU A 809 -29.22 17.63 12.73
CA LEU A 809 -27.84 18.01 13.02
C LEU A 809 -27.77 19.12 14.08
N LYS A 810 -28.61 20.16 13.97
CA LYS A 810 -28.72 21.21 15.00
C LYS A 810 -29.16 20.66 16.36
N SER A 811 -30.13 19.74 16.38
CA SER A 811 -30.65 19.15 17.63
C SER A 811 -29.59 18.36 18.40
N ILE A 812 -28.63 17.73 17.70
CA ILE A 812 -27.52 16.98 18.32
C ILE A 812 -26.24 17.82 18.50
N GLY A 813 -26.33 19.15 18.34
CA GLY A 813 -25.27 20.09 18.68
C GLY A 813 -24.30 20.46 17.55
N PHE A 814 -24.57 20.11 16.29
CA PHE A 814 -23.79 20.61 15.17
C PHE A 814 -24.14 22.05 14.84
N LYS A 815 -23.12 22.82 14.45
CA LYS A 815 -23.22 24.18 13.91
C LYS A 815 -22.53 24.24 12.55
N LEU A 816 -22.99 25.13 11.68
CA LEU A 816 -22.40 25.33 10.35
C LEU A 816 -21.27 26.36 10.42
N TYR A 817 -20.12 26.04 9.84
CA TYR A 817 -18.92 26.89 9.72
C TYR A 817 -18.45 26.87 8.25
N GLY A 818 -18.64 27.97 7.52
CA GLY A 818 -18.53 27.97 6.06
C GLY A 818 -19.43 26.91 5.42
N LYS A 819 -18.82 25.87 4.81
CA LYS A 819 -19.54 24.71 4.25
C LYS A 819 -19.48 23.45 5.10
N THR A 820 -18.79 23.49 6.24
CA THR A 820 -18.56 22.32 7.09
C THR A 820 -19.45 22.38 8.32
N TRP A 821 -20.21 21.32 8.59
CA TRP A 821 -20.92 21.18 9.86
C TRP A 821 -19.96 20.64 10.91
N ALA A 822 -19.93 21.21 12.11
CA ALA A 822 -19.09 20.71 13.18
C ALA A 822 -19.76 20.75 14.56
N ARG A 823 -19.38 19.79 15.41
CA ARG A 823 -19.75 19.67 16.81
C ARG A 823 -18.50 19.59 17.67
N GLY A 824 -18.48 20.25 18.82
CA GLY A 824 -17.33 20.29 19.73
C GLY A 824 -16.94 21.72 20.14
N PRO A 825 -15.80 21.91 20.83
CA PRO A 825 -15.29 23.22 21.24
C PRO A 825 -14.65 23.97 20.07
N VAL A 826 -15.42 24.19 19.00
CA VAL A 826 -15.01 24.93 17.80
C VAL A 826 -15.11 26.42 18.06
N ALA A 827 -14.01 27.14 17.88
CA ALA A 827 -13.94 28.58 18.14
C ALA A 827 -14.58 29.42 17.03
N GLY A 828 -14.52 28.96 15.78
CA GLY A 828 -15.07 29.67 14.64
C GLY A 828 -14.78 28.97 13.31
N GLU A 829 -15.15 29.63 12.22
CA GLU A 829 -14.79 29.20 10.87
C GLU A 829 -13.40 29.72 10.48
N ILE A 830 -12.70 28.99 9.60
CA ILE A 830 -11.44 29.46 9.01
C ILE A 830 -11.77 30.56 7.99
N SER A 831 -11.59 31.82 8.36
CA SER A 831 -11.66 32.96 7.45
C SER A 831 -10.41 33.04 6.56
N GLU A 832 -10.46 33.80 5.46
CA GLU A 832 -9.26 34.07 4.66
C GLU A 832 -8.15 34.75 5.48
N GLU A 833 -8.53 35.64 6.40
CA GLU A 833 -7.59 36.32 7.29
C GLU A 833 -6.82 35.31 8.16
N ILE A 834 -7.53 34.37 8.79
CA ILE A 834 -6.93 33.32 9.62
C ILE A 834 -6.08 32.36 8.77
N LEU A 835 -6.54 32.02 7.57
CA LEU A 835 -5.77 31.15 6.66
C LEU A 835 -4.42 31.78 6.28
N ARG A 836 -4.40 33.09 6.04
CA ARG A 836 -3.18 33.85 5.72
C ARG A 836 -2.21 33.93 6.89
N LEU A 837 -2.64 33.66 8.13
CA LEU A 837 -1.76 33.61 9.30
C LEU A 837 -0.82 32.40 9.32
N GLU A 838 -1.16 31.30 8.63
CA GLU A 838 -0.50 30.00 8.86
C GLU A 838 1.01 30.04 8.66
N VAL A 839 1.47 30.37 7.46
CA VAL A 839 2.91 30.40 7.15
C VAL A 839 3.62 31.56 7.87
N PRO A 840 3.12 32.81 7.85
CA PRO A 840 3.80 33.95 8.49
C PRO A 840 3.99 33.80 9.99
N SER A 841 2.97 33.32 10.70
CA SER A 841 3.02 33.17 12.15
C SER A 841 4.03 32.10 12.54
N ILE A 842 4.08 30.99 11.81
CA ILE A 842 5.09 29.95 11.98
C ILE A 842 6.48 30.51 11.73
N LEU A 843 6.72 31.20 10.60
CA LEU A 843 8.04 31.76 10.30
C LEU A 843 8.48 32.80 11.35
N ARG A 844 7.56 33.61 11.88
CA ARG A 844 7.80 34.53 13.00
C ARG A 844 8.17 33.79 14.28
N ARG A 845 7.35 32.83 14.72
CA ARG A 845 7.56 32.06 15.96
C ARG A 845 8.82 31.19 15.90
N GLN A 846 9.18 30.73 14.71
CA GLN A 846 10.42 30.01 14.41
C GLN A 846 11.65 30.91 14.26
N ARG A 847 11.49 32.24 14.46
CA ARG A 847 12.57 33.24 14.45
C ARG A 847 13.28 33.37 13.10
N LEU A 848 12.54 33.14 12.01
CA LEU A 848 13.04 33.19 10.63
C LEU A 848 12.80 34.54 9.94
N LEU A 849 11.96 35.41 10.49
CA LEU A 849 11.65 36.75 9.97
C LEU A 849 12.33 37.85 10.79
N LYS A 850 12.74 38.95 10.15
CA LYS A 850 13.23 40.18 10.81
C LYS A 850 12.02 41.03 11.22
N PRO A 851 12.06 41.71 12.39
CA PRO A 851 13.16 41.81 13.34
C PRO A 851 13.24 40.65 14.36
N TYR A 852 12.39 39.63 14.25
CA TYR A 852 12.27 38.52 15.22
C TYR A 852 13.43 37.52 15.21
N HIS A 853 14.53 37.81 14.51
CA HIS A 853 15.71 36.94 14.56
C HIS A 853 16.25 36.89 15.98
N VAL A 854 16.72 35.71 16.35
CA VAL A 854 17.48 35.58 17.60
C VAL A 854 18.81 36.33 17.47
N ARG A 855 19.40 36.72 18.60
CA ARG A 855 20.71 37.40 18.65
C ARG A 855 21.87 36.42 18.80
N SER A 856 21.58 35.22 19.30
CA SER A 856 22.55 34.19 19.61
C SER A 856 21.89 32.81 19.52
N PRO A 857 22.64 31.75 19.16
CA PRO A 857 22.11 30.38 19.17
C PRO A 857 21.56 29.96 20.54
N LEU A 858 22.03 30.61 21.62
CA LEU A 858 21.56 30.38 22.98
C LEU A 858 20.07 30.69 23.16
N GLU A 859 19.53 31.69 22.47
CA GLU A 859 18.10 32.02 22.56
C GLU A 859 17.24 30.87 22.02
N LEU A 860 17.72 30.14 21.01
CA LEU A 860 17.03 28.94 20.51
C LEU A 860 17.02 27.82 21.56
N LEU A 861 18.12 27.66 22.32
CA LEU A 861 18.19 26.70 23.43
C LEU A 861 17.31 27.09 24.61
N LEU A 862 17.12 28.39 24.89
CA LEU A 862 16.20 28.83 25.94
C LEU A 862 14.74 28.58 25.57
N ILE A 863 14.42 28.56 24.28
CA ILE A 863 13.07 28.34 23.76
C ILE A 863 12.76 26.84 23.63
N TRP A 864 13.63 26.07 22.98
CA TRP A 864 13.38 24.65 22.66
C TRP A 864 14.17 23.65 23.49
N GLY A 865 15.17 24.12 24.25
CA GLY A 865 16.05 23.27 25.04
C GLY A 865 17.04 22.41 24.27
N ASN A 866 16.93 22.38 22.95
CA ASN A 866 17.77 21.61 22.05
C ASN A 866 17.83 22.26 20.65
N ILE A 867 18.89 21.95 19.90
CA ILE A 867 19.10 22.34 18.50
C ILE A 867 19.55 21.10 17.73
N ARG A 868 18.86 20.79 16.63
CA ARG A 868 19.09 19.58 15.84
C ARG A 868 20.45 19.56 15.19
N ASP A 869 20.82 20.63 14.50
CA ASP A 869 22.02 20.68 13.67
C ASP A 869 22.49 22.11 13.37
N ASP A 870 23.73 22.25 12.88
CA ASP A 870 24.33 23.54 12.49
C ASP A 870 23.43 24.30 11.50
N TRP A 871 22.77 23.57 10.59
CA TRP A 871 21.85 24.13 9.60
C TRP A 871 20.64 24.84 10.23
N GLU A 872 20.16 24.38 11.38
CA GLU A 872 19.03 24.99 12.07
C GLU A 872 19.39 26.37 12.62
N VAL A 873 20.62 26.49 13.15
CA VAL A 873 21.19 27.77 13.60
C VAL A 873 21.39 28.69 12.41
N LEU A 874 22.03 28.18 11.35
CA LEU A 874 22.32 28.96 10.15
C LEU A 874 21.04 29.51 9.52
N SER A 875 19.98 28.70 9.39
CA SER A 875 18.69 29.14 8.85
C SER A 875 18.09 30.35 9.59
N ARG A 876 18.44 30.57 10.85
CA ARG A 876 17.91 31.68 11.70
C ARG A 876 18.89 32.83 11.89
N LEU A 877 20.19 32.56 12.00
CA LEU A 877 21.21 33.55 12.36
C LEU A 877 22.17 33.90 11.22
N GLY A 878 22.32 33.03 10.23
CA GLY A 878 23.46 33.07 9.31
C GLY A 878 24.79 32.74 10.03
N SER A 879 25.91 32.96 9.34
CA SER A 879 27.25 32.61 9.82
C SER A 879 27.86 33.61 10.81
N VAL A 880 27.33 34.83 10.91
CA VAL A 880 27.85 35.90 11.79
C VAL A 880 26.72 36.39 12.70
N TYR A 881 26.96 36.40 14.01
CA TYR A 881 26.04 36.94 15.00
C TYR A 881 26.75 37.94 15.92
N PHE A 882 26.03 38.95 16.43
CA PHE A 882 26.63 40.15 17.03
C PHE A 882 26.82 40.08 18.55
N GLU A 883 26.23 39.10 19.22
CA GLU A 883 26.17 39.02 20.67
C GLU A 883 26.61 37.65 21.19
N ALA A 884 27.85 37.55 21.68
CA ALA A 884 28.31 36.38 22.43
C ALA A 884 27.79 36.41 23.87
N ALA A 885 27.07 35.37 24.27
CA ALA A 885 26.56 35.23 25.63
C ALA A 885 27.71 34.99 26.62
N HIS A 886 27.66 35.67 27.77
CA HIS A 886 28.58 35.42 28.88
C HIS A 886 28.33 34.02 29.44
N PRO A 887 29.27 33.04 29.33
CA PRO A 887 28.96 31.62 29.55
C PRO A 887 28.35 31.30 30.93
N PRO A 888 28.83 31.85 32.06
CA PRO A 888 28.18 31.63 33.36
C PRO A 888 26.72 32.12 33.41
N SER A 889 26.43 33.26 32.77
CA SER A 889 25.06 33.79 32.70
C SER A 889 24.18 32.92 31.81
N ALA A 890 24.74 32.41 30.71
CA ALA A 890 24.06 31.52 29.78
C ALA A 890 23.69 30.18 30.43
N ILE A 891 24.63 29.57 31.16
CA ILE A 891 24.41 28.30 31.85
C ILE A 891 23.32 28.45 32.90
N ALA A 892 23.39 29.49 33.75
CA ALA A 892 22.37 29.76 34.77
C ALA A 892 20.98 30.00 34.15
N ALA A 893 20.90 30.68 33.01
CA ALA A 893 19.66 30.89 32.27
C ALA A 893 19.09 29.56 31.72
N LEU A 894 19.93 28.70 31.12
CA LEU A 894 19.53 27.39 30.62
C LEU A 894 19.06 26.46 31.75
N GLU A 895 19.73 26.49 32.90
CA GLU A 895 19.31 25.75 34.10
C GLU A 895 17.96 26.25 34.61
N THR A 896 17.77 27.56 34.68
CA THR A 896 16.49 28.15 35.10
C THR A 896 15.35 27.76 34.16
N ALA A 897 15.56 27.87 32.84
CA ALA A 897 14.57 27.50 31.83
C ALA A 897 14.24 25.99 31.89
N GLY A 898 15.26 25.14 32.00
CA GLY A 898 15.10 23.69 32.13
C GLY A 898 14.33 23.28 33.38
N ASN A 899 14.66 23.88 34.54
CA ASN A 899 13.98 23.62 35.80
C ASN A 899 12.52 24.07 35.79
N ARG A 900 12.22 25.22 35.17
CA ARG A 900 10.83 25.67 34.94
C ARG A 900 10.04 24.61 34.17
N LEU A 901 10.60 24.06 33.09
CA LEU A 901 9.90 23.06 32.29
C LEU A 901 9.71 21.72 33.03
N ILE A 902 10.69 21.29 33.83
CA ILE A 902 10.53 20.10 34.71
C ILE A 902 9.46 20.33 35.77
N GLN A 903 9.43 21.51 36.38
CA GLN A 903 8.39 21.87 37.35
C GLN A 903 7.00 21.87 36.69
N ALA A 904 6.87 22.47 35.50
CA ALA A 904 5.64 22.45 34.74
C ALA A 904 5.21 21.02 34.38
N ALA A 905 6.15 20.16 33.99
CA ALA A 905 5.88 18.74 33.74
C ALA A 905 5.32 18.02 34.97
N ARG A 906 5.84 18.31 36.17
CA ARG A 906 5.29 17.73 37.42
C ARG A 906 3.88 18.22 37.73
N LEU A 907 3.58 19.50 37.44
CA LEU A 907 2.28 20.11 37.70
C LEU A 907 1.23 19.82 36.61
N MET A 908 1.64 19.44 35.39
CA MET A 908 0.74 19.25 34.25
C MET A 908 -0.37 18.21 34.45
N VAL A 909 -0.19 17.29 35.40
CA VAL A 909 -1.17 16.23 35.70
C VAL A 909 -2.27 16.77 36.63
N ASP A 910 -1.88 17.39 37.75
CA ASP A 910 -2.82 17.78 38.81
C ASP A 910 -3.25 19.25 38.73
N LYS A 911 -2.40 20.12 38.19
CA LYS A 911 -2.55 21.58 38.19
C LYS A 911 -2.15 22.20 36.84
N PRO A 912 -2.86 21.89 35.75
CA PRO A 912 -2.47 22.28 34.41
C PRO A 912 -2.45 23.81 34.18
N GLN A 913 -3.30 24.59 34.85
CA GLN A 913 -3.25 26.06 34.78
C GLN A 913 -1.97 26.64 35.40
N GLU A 914 -1.50 26.12 36.54
CA GLU A 914 -0.23 26.55 37.15
C GLU A 914 0.94 26.17 36.22
N ALA A 915 0.93 24.95 35.67
CA ALA A 915 1.95 24.52 34.72
C ALA A 915 2.02 25.39 33.47
N LEU A 916 0.86 25.76 32.92
CA LEU A 916 0.76 26.65 31.77
C LEU A 916 1.44 28.01 32.05
N SER A 917 1.15 28.63 33.19
CA SER A 917 1.74 29.92 33.56
C SER A 917 3.28 29.88 33.62
N ILE A 918 3.85 28.74 34.03
CA ILE A 918 5.29 28.51 34.07
C ILE A 918 5.86 28.40 32.65
N ILE A 919 5.21 27.65 31.76
CA ILE A 919 5.68 27.43 30.37
C ILE A 919 5.60 28.74 29.56
N THR A 920 4.55 29.53 29.75
CA THR A 920 4.36 30.80 29.02
C THR A 920 5.14 31.97 29.63
N SER A 921 5.87 31.74 30.74
CA SER A 921 6.71 32.78 31.35
C SER A 921 7.85 33.18 30.42
N PRO A 922 8.26 34.46 30.39
CA PRO A 922 9.34 34.91 29.52
C PRO A 922 10.66 34.18 29.83
N PRO A 923 11.49 33.92 28.80
CA PRO A 923 12.76 33.24 28.98
C PRO A 923 13.69 34.04 29.91
N PRO A 924 14.55 33.37 30.71
CA PRO A 924 15.49 34.04 31.60
C PRO A 924 16.44 34.98 30.84
N GLU A 925 16.80 36.11 31.46
CA GLU A 925 17.73 37.07 30.88
C GLU A 925 19.16 36.52 30.79
N VAL A 926 19.85 36.88 29.71
CA VAL A 926 21.24 36.53 29.47
C VAL A 926 22.05 37.79 29.26
N LYS A 927 23.22 37.86 29.91
CA LYS A 927 24.21 38.92 29.65
C LYS A 927 24.97 38.63 28.36
N TYR A 928 24.94 39.56 27.41
CA TYR A 928 25.68 39.51 26.15
C TYR A 928 26.86 40.48 26.15
N THR A 929 27.91 40.16 25.40
CA THR A 929 29.17 40.92 25.39
C THR A 929 29.36 41.85 24.19
N GLY A 930 28.32 42.06 23.35
CA GLY A 930 28.33 43.04 22.24
C GLY A 930 29.40 42.84 21.16
N ARG A 931 30.15 41.73 21.20
CA ARG A 931 31.21 41.43 20.24
C ARG A 931 30.68 40.52 19.13
N PRO A 932 30.87 40.89 17.85
CA PRO A 932 30.53 40.01 16.74
C PRO A 932 31.36 38.73 16.79
N ARG A 933 30.69 37.61 16.54
CA ARG A 933 31.24 36.27 16.62
C ARG A 933 30.80 35.46 15.42
N ILE A 934 31.75 34.72 14.84
CA ILE A 934 31.47 33.81 13.75
C ILE A 934 30.95 32.52 14.38
N PHE A 935 29.77 32.06 13.93
CA PHE A 935 29.29 30.74 14.30
C PHE A 935 30.11 29.69 13.56
N TYR A 936 30.91 28.94 14.31
CA TYR A 936 31.72 27.87 13.77
C TYR A 936 30.93 26.55 13.79
N THR A 937 30.70 25.92 14.95
CA THR A 937 29.92 24.66 15.02
C THR A 937 29.08 24.57 16.30
N LEU A 938 28.01 23.78 16.27
CA LEU A 938 27.27 23.40 17.47
C LEU A 938 28.14 22.66 18.49
N LYS A 939 29.19 21.96 18.06
CA LYS A 939 30.11 21.26 18.97
C LYS A 939 30.89 22.23 19.87
N GLU A 940 31.27 23.39 19.34
CA GLU A 940 31.92 24.45 20.12
C GLU A 940 30.93 25.11 21.09
N LEU A 941 29.73 25.44 20.61
CA LEU A 941 28.65 25.95 21.46
C LEU A 941 28.32 24.97 22.61
N ALA A 942 28.28 23.68 22.30
CA ALA A 942 28.05 22.62 23.28
C ALA A 942 29.16 22.55 24.34
N ARG A 943 30.42 22.83 23.96
CA ARG A 943 31.54 22.87 24.90
C ARG A 943 31.44 24.06 25.85
N GLU A 944 31.02 25.22 25.33
CA GLU A 944 30.92 26.46 26.10
C GLU A 944 29.78 26.45 27.12
N HIS A 945 28.69 25.76 26.81
CA HIS A 945 27.45 25.77 27.61
C HIS A 945 27.09 24.40 28.19
N GLY A 946 27.98 23.41 28.09
CA GLY A 946 27.79 22.07 28.69
C GLY A 946 26.62 21.29 28.09
N LEU A 947 26.38 21.41 26.78
CA LEU A 947 25.27 20.71 26.11
C LEU A 947 25.61 19.24 25.85
N LEU A 948 24.57 18.42 25.82
CA LEU A 948 24.63 16.99 25.59
C LEU A 948 24.12 16.65 24.19
N LYS A 949 24.80 15.72 23.51
CA LYS A 949 24.38 15.12 22.25
C LYS A 949 23.64 13.81 22.50
N GLY A 950 22.41 13.72 22.03
CA GLY A 950 21.59 12.52 22.11
C GLY A 950 20.24 12.72 21.45
N TYR A 951 19.26 11.90 21.81
CA TYR A 951 17.91 12.05 21.30
C TYR A 951 17.11 13.05 22.15
N PHE A 952 16.34 13.92 21.50
CA PHE A 952 15.50 14.90 22.14
C PHE A 952 14.10 14.86 21.53
N PHE A 953 13.12 15.45 22.23
CA PHE A 953 11.75 15.54 21.73
C PHE A 953 11.75 16.30 20.38
N PRO A 954 11.06 15.79 19.35
CA PRO A 954 10.09 14.70 19.36
C PRO A 954 10.67 13.32 18.97
N GLY A 955 11.98 13.16 18.79
CA GLY A 955 12.63 11.86 18.52
C GLY A 955 13.85 11.91 17.60
N TYR A 956 14.51 13.06 17.44
CA TYR A 956 15.69 13.21 16.60
C TYR A 956 16.97 13.40 17.44
N GLN A 957 18.12 13.14 16.81
CA GLN A 957 19.41 13.48 17.42
C GLN A 957 19.65 14.98 17.36
N ALA A 958 20.06 15.56 18.49
CA ALA A 958 20.31 16.98 18.67
C ALA A 958 21.36 17.24 19.75
N TRP A 959 21.75 18.51 19.89
CA TRP A 959 22.45 19.03 21.06
C TRP A 959 21.45 19.74 21.96
N GLY A 960 21.43 19.44 23.25
CA GLY A 960 20.48 20.06 24.17
C GLY A 960 20.90 20.01 25.63
N THR A 961 20.06 20.58 26.47
CA THR A 961 20.29 20.65 27.93
C THR A 961 20.00 19.32 28.61
N ILE A 962 20.63 19.08 29.76
CA ILE A 962 20.36 17.88 30.58
C ILE A 962 18.88 17.81 31.02
N HIS A 963 18.23 18.94 31.30
CA HIS A 963 16.82 19.00 31.70
C HIS A 963 15.88 18.47 30.60
N HIS A 964 16.13 18.85 29.35
CA HIS A 964 15.35 18.33 28.21
C HIS A 964 15.65 16.86 27.92
N ALA A 965 16.88 16.42 28.18
CA ALA A 965 17.26 15.02 28.12
C ALA A 965 16.52 14.18 29.18
N LEU A 966 16.34 14.71 30.40
CA LEU A 966 15.56 14.08 31.46
C LEU A 966 14.07 14.00 31.13
N LEU A 967 13.49 15.07 30.56
CA LEU A 967 12.10 15.04 30.08
C LEU A 967 11.92 14.03 28.94
N TYR A 968 12.85 13.98 27.98
CA TYR A 968 12.84 12.99 26.92
C TYR A 968 12.89 11.56 27.47
N ARG A 969 13.83 11.28 28.39
CA ARG A 969 13.93 9.99 29.10
C ARG A 969 12.63 9.64 29.83
N SER A 970 11.94 10.62 30.43
CA SER A 970 10.68 10.37 31.14
C SER A 970 9.54 9.93 30.20
N VAL A 971 9.63 10.32 28.93
CA VAL A 971 8.62 10.00 27.90
C VAL A 971 8.94 8.72 27.13
N PHE A 972 10.19 8.57 26.71
CA PHE A 972 10.66 7.52 25.78
C PHE A 972 11.64 6.54 26.41
N GLY A 973 12.06 6.77 27.64
CA GLY A 973 12.94 5.87 28.36
C GLY A 973 12.24 4.56 28.66
N GLU A 974 12.87 3.48 28.21
CA GLU A 974 12.46 2.12 28.51
C GLU A 974 13.43 1.50 29.51
N GLU A 975 13.01 0.40 30.14
CA GLU A 975 13.93 -0.39 30.94
C GLU A 975 14.87 -1.16 30.01
N PRO A 976 16.19 -0.99 30.18
CA PRO A 976 17.18 -1.67 29.35
C PRO A 976 17.20 -3.17 29.63
N ASP A 977 17.61 -3.94 28.63
CA ASP A 977 17.84 -5.38 28.76
C ASP A 977 19.13 -5.70 29.54
N GLU A 978 19.46 -6.99 29.72
CA GLU A 978 20.66 -7.42 30.47
C GLU A 978 21.96 -6.82 29.91
N GLU A 979 22.08 -6.69 28.58
CA GLU A 979 23.26 -6.10 27.94
C GLU A 979 23.31 -4.58 28.15
N GLY A 980 22.16 -3.91 28.05
CA GLY A 980 22.02 -2.49 28.36
C GLY A 980 22.33 -2.19 29.83
N LEU A 981 21.84 -3.01 30.76
CA LEU A 981 22.16 -2.93 32.19
C LEU A 981 23.66 -3.14 32.45
N ALA A 982 24.28 -4.10 31.77
CA ALA A 982 25.73 -4.34 31.87
C ALA A 982 26.54 -3.11 31.44
N ILE A 983 26.17 -2.49 30.31
CA ILE A 983 26.81 -1.25 29.84
C ILE A 983 26.53 -0.09 30.79
N LEU A 984 25.30 0.10 31.26
CA LEU A 984 24.95 1.16 32.22
C LEU A 984 25.65 0.99 33.57
N GLY A 985 25.94 -0.25 33.98
CA GLY A 985 26.71 -0.58 35.18
C GLY A 985 28.16 -0.10 35.13
N LEU A 986 28.71 0.16 33.94
CA LEU A 986 30.05 0.73 33.77
C LEU A 986 30.13 2.21 34.19
N PHE A 987 29.00 2.92 34.13
CA PHE A 987 28.92 4.35 34.43
C PHE A 987 28.63 4.58 35.92
N ARG A 988 29.64 5.05 36.67
CA ARG A 988 29.43 5.57 38.03
C ARG A 988 28.77 6.95 37.95
N LYS A 989 27.97 7.31 38.97
CA LYS A 989 27.35 8.64 39.08
C LYS A 989 28.39 9.75 38.85
N GLY A 990 28.12 10.62 37.88
CA GLY A 990 28.96 11.79 37.56
C GLY A 990 30.24 11.51 36.76
N LYS A 991 30.53 10.27 36.35
CA LYS A 991 31.70 9.96 35.50
C LYS A 991 31.30 9.73 34.05
N THR A 992 32.03 10.36 33.13
CA THR A 992 31.91 10.12 31.69
C THR A 992 32.94 9.08 31.24
N LEU A 993 32.66 8.34 30.16
CA LEU A 993 33.56 7.35 29.57
C LEU A 993 33.66 7.50 28.06
N SER A 994 34.86 7.44 27.51
CA SER A 994 35.07 7.37 26.07
C SER A 994 34.62 6.02 25.49
N LEU A 995 34.37 5.97 24.18
CA LEU A 995 34.03 4.72 23.49
C LEU A 995 35.09 3.61 23.72
N GLN A 996 36.36 3.98 23.80
CA GLN A 996 37.45 3.03 24.02
C GLN A 996 37.44 2.47 25.45
N GLU A 997 37.14 3.30 26.44
CA GLU A 997 37.01 2.84 27.82
C GLU A 997 35.79 1.93 28.02
N VAL A 998 34.66 2.26 27.38
CA VAL A 998 33.47 1.38 27.44
C VAL A 998 33.78 0.03 26.81
N LYS A 999 34.45 0.01 25.65
CA LYS A 999 34.87 -1.24 24.99
C LYS A 999 35.86 -2.04 25.83
N ALA A 1000 36.82 -1.39 26.47
CA ALA A 1000 37.83 -2.07 27.28
C ALA A 1000 37.24 -2.67 28.58
N ARG A 1001 36.17 -2.08 29.12
CA ARG A 1001 35.51 -2.52 30.36
C ARG A 1001 34.32 -3.43 30.13
N SER A 1002 33.80 -3.50 28.90
CA SER A 1002 32.68 -4.35 28.54
C SER A 1002 33.15 -5.76 28.17
N THR A 1003 32.35 -6.76 28.53
CA THR A 1003 32.53 -8.15 28.09
C THR A 1003 31.92 -8.41 26.71
N LEU A 1004 31.24 -7.43 26.12
CA LEU A 1004 30.58 -7.54 24.82
C LEU A 1004 31.56 -7.29 23.66
N PRO A 1005 31.33 -7.91 22.48
CA PRO A 1005 32.10 -7.61 21.28
C PRO A 1005 32.05 -6.12 20.90
N SER A 1006 33.15 -5.59 20.36
CA SER A 1006 33.31 -4.15 20.03
C SER A 1006 32.21 -3.57 19.15
N GLN A 1007 31.66 -4.34 18.22
CA GLN A 1007 30.55 -3.88 17.38
C GLN A 1007 29.25 -3.85 18.19
N ARG A 1008 28.97 -4.88 18.99
CA ARG A 1008 27.78 -4.94 19.85
C ARG A 1008 27.75 -3.83 20.89
N VAL A 1009 28.91 -3.45 21.44
CA VAL A 1009 29.02 -2.28 22.34
C VAL A 1009 28.51 -1.01 21.66
N LYS A 1010 28.86 -0.77 20.39
CA LYS A 1010 28.37 0.42 19.67
C LYS A 1010 26.86 0.36 19.47
N ASP A 1011 26.33 -0.80 19.13
CA ASP A 1011 24.90 -1.00 18.89
C ASP A 1011 24.11 -0.76 20.19
N VAL A 1012 24.55 -1.34 21.32
CA VAL A 1012 23.93 -1.14 22.63
C VAL A 1012 24.03 0.32 23.10
N LEU A 1013 25.16 1.00 22.86
CA LEU A 1013 25.28 2.43 23.17
C LEU A 1013 24.28 3.28 22.37
N GLU A 1014 24.06 2.97 21.09
CA GLU A 1014 23.09 3.68 20.26
C GLU A 1014 21.64 3.37 20.67
N GLU A 1015 21.33 2.12 21.07
CA GLU A 1015 20.04 1.71 21.66
C GLU A 1015 19.75 2.53 22.94
N LEU A 1016 20.69 2.54 23.90
CA LEU A 1016 20.58 3.30 25.15
C LEU A 1016 20.50 4.83 24.92
N MET A 1017 21.15 5.35 23.88
CA MET A 1017 21.02 6.77 23.51
C MET A 1017 19.63 7.09 22.97
N ARG A 1018 19.04 6.20 22.17
CA ARG A 1018 17.68 6.36 21.62
C ARG A 1018 16.61 6.31 22.69
N GLU A 1019 16.83 5.50 23.72
CA GLU A 1019 15.98 5.44 24.93
C GLU A 1019 16.23 6.61 25.89
N GLY A 1020 17.17 7.52 25.60
CA GLY A 1020 17.48 8.64 26.48
C GLY A 1020 18.12 8.22 27.82
N LEU A 1021 18.71 7.03 27.90
CA LEU A 1021 19.43 6.54 29.09
C LEU A 1021 20.89 7.00 29.10
N LEU A 1022 21.49 7.16 27.92
CA LEU A 1022 22.84 7.65 27.71
C LEU A 1022 22.87 8.88 26.80
N TYR A 1023 23.80 9.79 27.05
CA TYR A 1023 24.10 10.93 26.20
C TYR A 1023 25.60 11.08 26.02
N ARG A 1024 26.02 11.85 25.02
CA ARG A 1024 27.42 12.22 24.80
C ARG A 1024 27.68 13.67 25.17
N ASP A 1025 28.80 13.95 25.80
CA ASP A 1025 29.26 15.33 26.00
C ASP A 1025 29.92 15.91 24.72
N SER A 1026 30.39 17.16 24.80
CA SER A 1026 31.08 17.85 23.70
C SER A 1026 32.42 17.21 23.29
N TYR A 1027 33.01 16.39 24.16
CA TYR A 1027 34.24 15.62 23.89
C TYR A 1027 33.94 14.25 23.26
N GLY A 1028 32.68 13.82 23.27
CA GLY A 1028 32.23 12.54 22.75
C GLY A 1028 32.27 11.41 23.78
N HIS A 1029 32.45 11.73 25.07
CA HIS A 1029 32.33 10.77 26.15
C HIS A 1029 30.87 10.55 26.50
N PHE A 1030 30.52 9.30 26.81
CA PHE A 1030 29.19 8.91 27.21
C PHE A 1030 28.98 9.20 28.70
N LEU A 1031 27.77 9.59 29.06
CA LEU A 1031 27.32 9.73 30.43
C LEU A 1031 25.92 9.16 30.61
N ARG A 1032 25.66 8.61 31.79
CA ARG A 1032 24.33 8.16 32.24
C ARG A 1032 23.58 9.33 32.87
N LEU A 1033 22.34 9.54 32.45
CA LEU A 1033 21.48 10.55 33.07
C LEU A 1033 21.10 10.14 34.50
N PRO A 1034 20.93 11.11 35.42
CA PRO A 1034 20.37 10.83 36.73
C PRO A 1034 18.94 10.30 36.61
N GLU A 1035 18.53 9.49 37.58
CA GLU A 1035 17.14 9.08 37.74
C GLU A 1035 16.40 10.18 38.48
N GLU A 1036 15.46 10.82 37.78
CA GLU A 1036 14.53 11.79 38.38
C GLU A 1036 13.11 11.28 38.24
N SER A 1037 12.30 11.47 39.28
CA SER A 1037 10.86 11.19 39.22
C SER A 1037 10.16 12.36 38.54
N ILE A 1038 9.83 12.18 37.26
CA ILE A 1038 8.99 13.09 36.49
C ILE A 1038 7.84 12.25 35.89
N PRO A 1039 6.57 12.59 36.15
CA PRO A 1039 5.45 11.86 35.59
C PRO A 1039 5.50 11.87 34.05
N ARG A 1040 5.46 10.69 33.42
CA ARG A 1040 5.49 10.54 31.97
C ARG A 1040 4.44 11.37 31.25
N GLU A 1041 3.20 11.34 31.74
CA GLU A 1041 2.06 12.10 31.20
C GLU A 1041 2.27 13.61 31.27
N GLY A 1042 2.79 14.09 32.40
CA GLY A 1042 3.12 15.49 32.57
C GLY A 1042 4.30 15.94 31.70
N ALA A 1043 5.32 15.10 31.55
CA ALA A 1043 6.47 15.36 30.69
C ALA A 1043 6.10 15.47 29.21
N ILE A 1044 5.30 14.53 28.68
CA ILE A 1044 4.86 14.59 27.27
C ILE A 1044 3.98 15.82 27.01
N ARG A 1045 3.08 16.17 27.94
CA ARG A 1045 2.25 17.37 27.83
C ARG A 1045 3.10 18.63 27.83
N ALA A 1046 4.00 18.80 28.81
CA ALA A 1046 4.85 19.99 28.88
C ALA A 1046 5.74 20.16 27.63
N LEU A 1047 6.39 19.09 27.17
CA LEU A 1047 7.21 19.11 25.95
C LEU A 1047 6.38 19.44 24.70
N LEU A 1048 5.21 18.80 24.54
CA LEU A 1048 4.34 19.03 23.40
C LEU A 1048 3.81 20.46 23.40
N LEU A 1049 3.34 20.98 24.55
CA LEU A 1049 2.88 22.37 24.66
C LEU A 1049 4.00 23.35 24.29
N ASN A 1050 5.21 23.13 24.80
CA ASN A 1050 6.38 23.95 24.47
C ASN A 1050 6.62 24.01 22.95
N GLU A 1051 6.55 22.87 22.25
CA GLU A 1051 6.67 22.87 20.79
C GLU A 1051 5.48 23.57 20.11
N LEU A 1052 4.24 23.23 20.47
CA LEU A 1052 3.03 23.76 19.80
C LEU A 1052 2.93 25.29 19.87
N LEU A 1053 3.36 25.90 20.99
CA LEU A 1053 3.41 27.36 21.13
C LEU A 1053 4.35 28.04 20.11
N HIS A 1054 5.24 27.29 19.44
CA HIS A 1054 6.17 27.79 18.43
C HIS A 1054 5.83 27.37 16.99
N ILE A 1055 4.80 26.55 16.78
CA ILE A 1055 4.34 26.09 15.46
C ILE A 1055 2.88 26.49 15.18
N THR A 1056 2.20 27.11 16.15
CA THR A 1056 0.86 27.66 15.92
C THR A 1056 0.84 28.85 14.93
N PRO A 1057 -0.17 28.93 14.04
CA PRO A 1057 -1.28 27.99 13.87
C PRO A 1057 -0.89 26.80 12.98
N PHE A 1058 -1.47 25.62 13.25
CA PHE A 1058 -1.10 24.38 12.57
C PHE A 1058 -2.28 23.48 12.21
N ARG A 1059 -2.07 22.65 11.17
CA ARG A 1059 -2.96 21.54 10.81
C ARG A 1059 -2.37 20.21 11.28
N MET A 1060 -3.23 19.23 11.55
CA MET A 1060 -2.79 17.95 12.11
C MET A 1060 -1.86 17.18 11.17
N GLU A 1061 -2.10 17.24 9.86
CA GLU A 1061 -1.29 16.54 8.85
C GLU A 1061 0.15 17.07 8.85
N ARG A 1062 0.32 18.40 8.90
CA ARG A 1062 1.63 19.05 8.94
C ARG A 1062 2.31 18.89 10.30
N LEU A 1063 1.54 18.95 11.39
CA LEU A 1063 2.06 18.70 12.74
C LEU A 1063 2.65 17.29 12.88
N LYS A 1064 2.00 16.26 12.31
CA LYS A 1064 2.56 14.90 12.31
C LYS A 1064 3.88 14.81 11.53
N GLY A 1065 4.01 15.56 10.43
CA GLY A 1065 5.28 15.69 9.70
C GLY A 1065 6.39 16.35 10.54
N TYR A 1066 6.03 17.30 11.40
CA TYR A 1066 6.95 17.99 12.31
C TYR A 1066 7.37 17.12 13.52
N LEU A 1067 6.41 16.49 14.21
CA LEU A 1067 6.67 15.67 15.39
C LEU A 1067 7.29 14.31 15.03
N GLY A 1068 7.05 13.80 13.83
CA GLY A 1068 7.53 12.48 13.42
C GLY A 1068 6.77 11.32 14.12
N PRO A 1069 7.15 10.07 13.80
CA PRO A 1069 6.35 8.88 14.17
C PRO A 1069 6.49 8.45 15.64
N SER A 1070 7.49 8.97 16.36
CA SER A 1070 7.77 8.61 17.76
C SER A 1070 6.73 9.14 18.74
N VAL A 1071 6.05 10.24 18.42
CA VAL A 1071 5.00 10.80 19.27
C VAL A 1071 3.67 10.11 18.96
N ASN A 1072 3.15 9.36 19.92
CA ASN A 1072 1.88 8.64 19.76
C ASN A 1072 0.73 9.64 19.53
N SER A 1073 -0.11 9.37 18.53
CA SER A 1073 -1.32 10.14 18.23
C SER A 1073 -2.24 10.30 19.43
N TYR A 1074 -2.37 9.30 20.31
CA TYR A 1074 -3.13 9.39 21.57
C TYR A 1074 -2.65 10.57 22.44
N ALA A 1075 -1.35 10.67 22.69
CA ALA A 1075 -0.78 11.72 23.53
C ALA A 1075 -1.02 13.11 22.93
N ILE A 1076 -1.00 13.21 21.59
CA ILE A 1076 -1.35 14.45 20.88
C ILE A 1076 -2.81 14.82 21.12
N ARG A 1077 -3.78 13.91 20.91
CA ARG A 1077 -5.22 14.23 21.05
C ARG A 1077 -5.57 14.62 22.48
N ASP A 1078 -5.11 13.83 23.45
CA ASP A 1078 -5.37 14.06 24.88
C ASP A 1078 -4.80 15.42 25.32
N SER A 1079 -3.61 15.76 24.84
CA SER A 1079 -3.00 17.07 25.08
C SER A 1079 -3.75 18.22 24.40
N LEU A 1080 -4.15 18.08 23.13
CA LEU A 1080 -4.92 19.11 22.43
C LEU A 1080 -6.27 19.37 23.10
N LYS A 1081 -6.93 18.33 23.60
CA LYS A 1081 -8.17 18.46 24.39
C LYS A 1081 -7.93 19.33 25.63
N LEU A 1082 -6.88 19.02 26.39
CA LEU A 1082 -6.50 19.81 27.56
C LEU A 1082 -6.16 21.26 27.17
N TYR A 1083 -5.35 21.49 26.14
CA TYR A 1083 -4.95 22.84 25.73
C TYR A 1083 -6.12 23.69 25.21
N SER A 1084 -7.10 23.04 24.59
CA SER A 1084 -8.36 23.68 24.22
C SER A 1084 -9.18 24.08 25.43
N GLN A 1085 -9.28 23.21 26.44
CA GLN A 1085 -9.95 23.52 27.71
C GLN A 1085 -9.25 24.63 28.50
N LEU A 1086 -7.91 24.69 28.44
CA LEU A 1086 -7.12 25.77 29.02
C LEU A 1086 -7.21 27.09 28.23
N GLY A 1087 -7.78 27.08 27.03
CA GLY A 1087 -7.96 28.25 26.17
C GLY A 1087 -6.73 28.67 25.36
N VAL A 1088 -5.62 27.94 25.47
CA VAL A 1088 -4.31 28.25 24.87
C VAL A 1088 -4.26 27.98 23.37
N LEU A 1089 -4.96 26.92 22.94
CA LEU A 1089 -5.13 26.54 21.54
C LEU A 1089 -6.60 26.43 21.22
N ARG A 1090 -7.03 27.00 20.10
CA ARG A 1090 -8.43 27.08 19.68
C ARG A 1090 -8.59 26.48 18.28
N PRO A 1091 -9.48 25.50 18.08
CA PRO A 1091 -9.70 24.91 16.77
C PRO A 1091 -10.69 25.74 15.94
N TYR A 1092 -10.29 26.09 14.73
CA TYR A 1092 -11.13 26.69 13.69
C TYR A 1092 -11.41 25.65 12.60
N VAL A 1093 -12.64 25.60 12.10
CA VAL A 1093 -13.07 24.59 11.12
C VAL A 1093 -13.27 25.24 9.75
N GLY A 1094 -12.85 24.57 8.68
CA GLY A 1094 -13.14 24.98 7.31
C GLY A 1094 -13.20 23.79 6.34
N GLU A 1095 -13.24 24.08 5.04
CA GLU A 1095 -13.33 23.05 3.99
C GLU A 1095 -12.12 22.11 3.97
N ARG A 1096 -10.93 22.62 4.35
CA ARG A 1096 -9.66 21.88 4.35
C ARG A 1096 -9.32 21.24 5.71
N GLY A 1097 -10.31 21.01 6.57
CA GLY A 1097 -10.12 20.41 7.91
C GLY A 1097 -10.03 21.44 9.03
N ILE A 1098 -9.35 21.08 10.12
CA ILE A 1098 -9.23 21.88 11.35
C ILE A 1098 -7.89 22.62 11.35
N LEU A 1099 -7.91 23.90 11.71
CA LEU A 1099 -6.73 24.72 11.96
C LEU A 1099 -6.69 25.08 13.45
N TRP A 1100 -5.62 24.67 14.13
CA TRP A 1100 -5.39 24.99 15.53
C TRP A 1100 -4.65 26.32 15.62
N VAL A 1101 -5.22 27.29 16.34
CA VAL A 1101 -4.70 28.66 16.47
C VAL A 1101 -4.43 28.96 17.93
N GLY A 1102 -3.30 29.59 18.21
CA GLY A 1102 -2.82 29.89 19.54
C GLY A 1102 -3.23 31.29 19.97
N GLU A 1103 -3.19 31.52 21.27
CA GLU A 1103 -3.38 32.86 21.81
C GLU A 1103 -2.27 33.80 21.29
N ASN A 1104 -2.67 34.97 20.76
CA ASN A 1104 -1.79 36.00 20.18
C ASN A 1104 -1.13 35.64 18.82
N ASP A 1105 -1.74 34.78 17.99
CA ASP A 1105 -1.34 34.66 16.58
C ASP A 1105 -1.74 35.93 15.80
N GLU A 1106 -0.73 36.67 15.33
CA GLU A 1106 -0.89 37.91 14.56
C GLU A 1106 0.05 37.88 13.35
N THR A 1107 -0.43 38.41 12.21
CA THR A 1107 0.38 38.55 11.01
C THR A 1107 1.56 39.47 11.28
N PRO A 1108 2.82 39.01 11.13
CA PRO A 1108 3.96 39.92 11.13
C PRO A 1108 3.84 40.89 9.92
N PRO A 1109 4.35 42.13 10.02
CA PRO A 1109 4.42 43.02 8.87
C PRO A 1109 5.24 42.39 7.73
N SER A 1110 4.67 42.34 6.52
CA SER A 1110 5.35 41.88 5.30
C SER A 1110 6.39 42.91 4.89
N ASN A 1111 7.65 42.46 4.75
CA ASN A 1111 8.79 43.30 4.40
C ASN A 1111 9.48 42.80 3.11
N GLY A 1112 8.87 41.87 2.37
CA GLY A 1112 9.45 41.24 1.20
C GLY A 1112 10.62 40.29 1.51
N GLN A 1113 10.75 39.82 2.76
CA GLN A 1113 11.94 39.11 3.21
C GLN A 1113 12.00 37.70 2.63
N ILE A 1114 13.21 37.30 2.23
CA ILE A 1114 13.48 35.94 1.74
C ILE A 1114 14.02 35.07 2.88
N VAL A 1115 13.35 33.94 3.09
CA VAL A 1115 13.72 32.89 4.04
C VAL A 1115 14.05 31.61 3.27
N ILE A 1116 15.14 30.94 3.65
CA ILE A 1116 15.51 29.64 3.08
C ILE A 1116 15.67 28.66 4.23
N ILE A 1117 14.96 27.54 4.16
CA ILE A 1117 14.99 26.50 5.19
C ILE A 1117 15.78 25.31 4.66
N SER A 1118 16.70 24.78 5.47
CA SER A 1118 17.44 23.56 5.12
C SER A 1118 16.55 22.31 5.26
N PRO A 1119 16.69 21.29 4.39
CA PRO A 1119 16.07 19.98 4.62
C PRO A 1119 16.43 19.32 5.97
N ARG A 1120 17.53 19.77 6.58
CA ARG A 1120 18.00 19.29 7.90
C ARG A 1120 17.44 20.12 9.07
N ASP A 1121 16.73 21.22 8.80
CA ASP A 1121 16.05 22.02 9.82
C ASP A 1121 14.90 21.22 10.46
N ARG A 1122 14.57 21.52 11.72
CA ARG A 1122 13.39 20.94 12.39
C ARG A 1122 12.08 21.27 11.66
N LEU A 1123 11.97 22.46 11.07
CA LEU A 1123 10.74 22.95 10.46
C LEU A 1123 10.48 22.33 9.08
N PHE A 1124 11.50 21.72 8.46
CA PHE A 1124 11.35 21.13 7.13
C PHE A 1124 10.27 20.05 7.08
N GLY A 1125 10.14 19.25 8.15
CA GLY A 1125 9.11 18.21 8.25
C GLY A 1125 7.68 18.75 8.12
N TYR A 1126 7.45 20.01 8.51
CA TYR A 1126 6.16 20.70 8.40
C TYR A 1126 5.80 21.05 6.94
N PHE A 1127 6.79 21.50 6.15
CA PHE A 1127 6.58 21.96 4.76
C PHE A 1127 6.91 20.90 3.69
N ARG A 1128 7.41 19.72 4.09
CA ARG A 1128 7.90 18.69 3.16
C ARG A 1128 6.87 18.29 2.11
N SER A 1129 5.60 18.14 2.50
CA SER A 1129 4.51 17.81 1.58
C SER A 1129 4.28 18.90 0.54
N ASP A 1130 4.36 20.16 0.94
CA ASP A 1130 4.17 21.31 0.05
C ASP A 1130 5.31 21.41 -0.97
N VAL A 1131 6.55 21.19 -0.53
CA VAL A 1131 7.74 21.17 -1.38
C VAL A 1131 7.64 20.05 -2.42
N LYS A 1132 7.26 18.84 -2.00
CA LYS A 1132 7.06 17.71 -2.90
C LYS A 1132 5.97 17.98 -3.93
N ALA A 1133 4.83 18.52 -3.48
CA ALA A 1133 3.69 18.79 -4.34
C ALA A 1133 4.00 19.86 -5.41
N LEU A 1134 4.74 20.90 -5.05
CA LEU A 1134 5.06 22.01 -5.96
C LEU A 1134 6.24 21.74 -6.88
N PHE A 1135 7.26 21.00 -6.41
CA PHE A 1135 8.55 20.88 -7.11
C PHE A 1135 8.93 19.44 -7.49
N GLY A 1136 8.14 18.43 -7.10
CA GLY A 1136 8.32 17.03 -7.48
C GLY A 1136 9.44 16.27 -6.73
N ASP A 1137 10.15 16.94 -5.82
CA ASP A 1137 11.22 16.40 -4.99
C ASP A 1137 10.97 16.83 -3.55
N ASP A 1138 11.16 15.92 -2.59
CA ASP A 1138 10.82 16.13 -1.18
C ASP A 1138 12.06 16.39 -0.30
N TYR A 1139 13.21 16.67 -0.92
CA TYR A 1139 14.46 17.03 -0.25
C TYR A 1139 15.14 18.24 -0.92
N LEU A 1140 14.41 19.36 -0.97
CA LEU A 1140 14.87 20.64 -1.51
C LEU A 1140 14.90 21.72 -0.42
N TYR A 1141 15.64 22.80 -0.64
CA TYR A 1141 15.66 23.96 0.26
C TYR A 1141 14.51 24.91 -0.11
N PRO A 1142 13.36 24.90 0.58
CA PRO A 1142 12.27 25.81 0.25
C PRO A 1142 12.66 27.26 0.49
N VAL A 1143 12.23 28.11 -0.43
CA VAL A 1143 12.43 29.56 -0.42
C VAL A 1143 11.08 30.22 -0.24
N PHE A 1144 10.93 30.92 0.88
CA PHE A 1144 9.76 31.71 1.19
C PHE A 1144 10.05 33.18 0.94
N ARG A 1145 9.06 33.90 0.43
CA ARG A 1145 9.03 35.36 0.41
C ARG A 1145 7.82 35.80 1.21
N ASP A 1146 8.07 36.38 2.37
CA ASP A 1146 7.06 36.64 3.41
C ASP A 1146 6.22 35.40 3.74
N GLU A 1147 5.02 35.29 3.18
CA GLU A 1147 4.01 34.25 3.46
C GLU A 1147 3.94 33.13 2.42
N GLU A 1148 4.60 33.30 1.28
CA GLU A 1148 4.47 32.39 0.13
C GLU A 1148 5.73 31.55 -0.09
N LEU A 1149 5.53 30.25 -0.32
CA LEU A 1149 6.54 29.34 -0.86
C LEU A 1149 6.70 29.61 -2.36
N VAL A 1150 7.73 30.38 -2.73
CA VAL A 1150 7.89 30.95 -4.09
C VAL A 1150 8.87 30.18 -4.98
N ALA A 1151 9.82 29.49 -4.36
CA ALA A 1151 10.82 28.68 -5.04
C ALA A 1151 11.37 27.58 -4.11
N ALA A 1152 12.19 26.70 -4.66
CA ALA A 1152 13.01 25.76 -3.93
C ALA A 1152 14.39 25.65 -4.59
N VAL A 1153 15.44 25.50 -3.80
CA VAL A 1153 16.80 25.32 -4.29
C VAL A 1153 17.18 23.86 -4.22
N LYS A 1154 17.65 23.32 -5.34
CA LYS A 1154 18.33 22.03 -5.42
C LYS A 1154 19.82 22.29 -5.50
N MET A 1155 20.59 21.63 -4.64
CA MET A 1155 22.03 21.79 -4.59
C MET A 1155 22.71 20.45 -4.69
N LYS A 1156 23.81 20.38 -5.44
CA LYS A 1156 24.76 19.25 -5.38
C LYS A 1156 26.03 19.69 -4.66
N LYS A 1157 26.48 18.84 -3.76
CA LYS A 1157 27.69 19.04 -2.97
C LYS A 1157 28.69 17.93 -3.29
N LYS A 1158 29.98 18.27 -3.38
CA LYS A 1158 31.09 17.32 -3.42
C LYS A 1158 32.08 17.68 -2.30
N GLY A 1159 32.06 16.93 -1.20
CA GLY A 1159 32.88 17.24 -0.03
C GLY A 1159 32.37 18.48 0.72
N SER A 1160 33.21 19.51 0.84
CA SER A 1160 32.80 20.84 1.31
C SER A 1160 32.21 21.68 0.19
N GLU A 1161 32.61 21.54 -1.07
CA GLU A 1161 32.23 22.46 -2.15
C GLU A 1161 30.83 22.23 -2.73
N ILE A 1162 30.17 23.32 -3.14
CA ILE A 1162 28.93 23.30 -3.93
C ILE A 1162 29.29 23.30 -5.41
N THR A 1163 28.91 22.23 -6.10
CA THR A 1163 29.24 22.05 -7.52
C THR A 1163 28.12 22.50 -8.45
N ASP A 1164 26.88 22.51 -7.96
CA ASP A 1164 25.71 22.85 -8.78
C ASP A 1164 24.58 23.41 -7.90
N VAL A 1165 23.94 24.48 -8.36
CA VAL A 1165 22.80 25.13 -7.71
C VAL A 1165 21.72 25.38 -8.75
N LYS A 1166 20.56 24.74 -8.57
CA LYS A 1166 19.39 24.90 -9.42
C LYS A 1166 18.24 25.46 -8.61
N VAL A 1167 17.74 26.62 -9.00
CA VAL A 1167 16.52 27.20 -8.42
C VAL A 1167 15.31 26.74 -9.24
N LEU A 1168 14.31 26.20 -8.57
CA LEU A 1168 13.03 25.74 -9.12
C LEU A 1168 11.95 26.70 -8.62
N GLY A 1169 11.24 27.43 -9.48
CA GLY A 1169 10.25 28.40 -8.99
C GLY A 1169 9.61 29.32 -10.04
N SER A 1170 8.69 30.16 -9.56
CA SER A 1170 7.72 30.96 -10.35
C SER A 1170 8.26 32.26 -10.96
N GLY A 1171 9.56 32.55 -10.83
CA GLY A 1171 10.18 33.81 -11.27
C GLY A 1171 9.92 35.01 -10.32
N ARG A 1172 9.21 34.81 -9.20
CA ARG A 1172 8.95 35.83 -8.16
C ARG A 1172 10.17 36.14 -7.27
N VAL A 1173 11.27 35.42 -7.43
CA VAL A 1173 12.56 35.67 -6.76
C VAL A 1173 13.66 35.47 -7.79
N SER A 1174 14.62 36.39 -7.82
CA SER A 1174 15.79 36.31 -8.70
C SER A 1174 16.84 35.36 -8.13
N LEU A 1175 17.63 34.74 -9.02
CA LEU A 1175 18.79 33.94 -8.62
C LEU A 1175 19.76 34.77 -7.77
N GLY A 1176 19.92 36.07 -8.06
CA GLY A 1176 20.77 36.97 -7.28
C GLY A 1176 20.32 37.13 -5.82
N GLU A 1177 19.02 37.29 -5.58
CA GLU A 1177 18.44 37.37 -4.23
C GLU A 1177 18.60 36.06 -3.46
N VAL A 1178 18.31 34.92 -4.11
CA VAL A 1178 18.50 33.59 -3.51
C VAL A 1178 19.97 33.36 -3.16
N MET A 1179 20.88 33.64 -4.09
CA MET A 1179 22.32 33.46 -3.88
C MET A 1179 22.88 34.42 -2.83
N ALA A 1180 22.38 35.66 -2.76
CA ALA A 1180 22.75 36.61 -1.71
C ALA A 1180 22.37 36.06 -0.33
N ARG A 1181 21.15 35.56 -0.19
CA ARG A 1181 20.68 34.98 1.06
C ARG A 1181 21.38 33.65 1.38
N MET A 1182 21.71 32.84 0.38
CA MET A 1182 22.54 31.64 0.54
C MET A 1182 23.97 31.93 0.96
N ARG A 1183 24.58 33.04 0.53
CA ARG A 1183 25.91 33.44 1.00
C ARG A 1183 25.94 33.67 2.50
N ASP A 1184 24.89 34.23 3.09
CA ASP A 1184 24.76 34.37 4.56
C ASP A 1184 24.77 33.00 5.27
N TYR A 1185 24.22 31.97 4.62
CA TYR A 1185 24.17 30.59 5.15
C TYR A 1185 25.44 29.77 4.88
N MET A 1186 26.17 30.06 3.80
CA MET A 1186 27.17 29.16 3.20
C MET A 1186 28.62 29.64 3.30
N PHE A 1187 28.94 30.62 4.16
CA PHE A 1187 30.33 31.06 4.40
C PHE A 1187 31.29 29.95 4.91
N ARG A 1188 30.81 28.70 5.04
CA ARG A 1188 31.55 27.48 5.42
C ARG A 1188 31.47 26.35 4.39
N VAL A 1189 30.80 26.53 3.25
CA VAL A 1189 30.66 25.49 2.23
C VAL A 1189 31.76 25.66 1.18
#